data_AF-U6KLK1-F1
#
_entry.id   AF-U6KLK1-F1
#
_cell.length_a   1.000
_cell.length_b   1.000
_cell.length_c   1.000
_cell.angle_alpha   90.00
_cell.angle_beta   90.00
_cell.angle_gamma   90.00
#
_symmetry.space_group_name_H-M   'P 1'
#
loop_
_entity.id
_entity.type
_entity.pdbx_description
1 polymer ?
#
loop_
_entity_poly.entity_id
_entity_poly.type
_entity_poly.pdbx_seq_one_letter_code
_entity_poly.pdbx_strand_id
1 'polypeptide(L)'
;MFHLTSPRTSLQWFYKRCFSFVNGRSYSVRRFVRCVTTASSGESTRPKRPVAYISMGTNLGGERRLSILESALSSIRREVGSLDACSCLYESLPGYDVDHRSRDEHDMSIPLHLNAVVRVETDSSDPQVILKILQRIEANHGRDRSATAGRLRRALDLDLLLFENLDSHSMQVNTTNLTLPHPRLAQRNFILFPLCDIKPDLVHPTERETMKNLILKNMRRREEALRHSASSSGETSDAAVKFNRKSPYTLDGNLAIPRRCFAVNNRQLWTVKGGTELAVSDTLRWIEEVLTRYGLEDNCDQQDPNLPAFAGPLLSLKRFLLRERRSPRLMGVLNVTPDSFSDGQKYYDNVEAALRHARRMRDDGADIVDVGGEATNPFVQEQVSVHSEIQRVVPVVEAVRREMGRDVIISVDTRRRPVAEAATAAGADLINDVSAGEVDPDLLTFAASRGVPLVLMHSRGPPQLMDSLAIYDDVIAEVAKYLTDKTETLIKMGLPRWRLVLDAGLGFAKTADHSFEILRRLRDLRTKLPSGLPMLVGHSRKRFIGSAIAAMPNSHAKQDSPGNKVNDGEGKLTEEPMSNRDVAGLAVACWAAKDNCVDILRVHDVKRTALVYSVMNELTKRSKTDTETDFKAMFPAESS
;
A
#
# COMPACT_ATOMS: atom_id res chain seq x y z
N MET A 1 46.79 37.74 -9.53
CA MET A 1 47.55 37.18 -10.66
C MET A 1 48.08 35.82 -10.23
N PHE A 2 47.91 34.81 -11.08
CA PHE A 2 48.19 33.37 -10.94
C PHE A 2 47.12 32.45 -10.34
N HIS A 3 47.00 31.31 -11.01
CA HIS A 3 45.89 30.39 -11.21
C HIS A 3 46.43 28.95 -11.01
N LEU A 4 45.54 27.99 -10.63
CA LEU A 4 45.66 26.51 -10.70
C LEU A 4 46.46 25.84 -9.54
N THR A 5 46.11 24.68 -8.91
CA THR A 5 45.22 23.54 -9.24
C THR A 5 44.94 22.59 -8.04
N SER A 6 43.70 22.03 -7.97
CA SER A 6 43.22 20.73 -7.41
C SER A 6 43.31 20.32 -5.90
N PRO A 7 42.20 19.86 -5.26
CA PRO A 7 42.17 19.28 -3.91
C PRO A 7 41.82 17.77 -3.88
N ARG A 8 42.72 16.91 -3.40
CA ARG A 8 42.42 15.52 -2.98
C ARG A 8 43.35 15.05 -1.86
N THR A 9 43.26 15.61 -0.67
CA THR A 9 43.88 15.02 0.54
C THR A 9 43.34 15.69 1.81
N SER A 10 42.12 15.34 2.23
CA SER A 10 41.68 15.65 3.62
C SER A 10 40.60 14.72 4.19
N LEU A 11 40.04 13.77 3.42
CA LEU A 11 38.99 12.86 3.92
C LEU A 11 39.48 11.56 4.59
N GLN A 12 40.77 11.21 4.48
CA GLN A 12 41.29 9.95 5.03
C GLN A 12 41.63 9.99 6.52
N TRP A 13 41.61 11.16 7.15
CA TRP A 13 42.04 11.31 8.54
C TRP A 13 40.92 11.09 9.58
N PHE A 14 39.65 11.08 9.17
CA PHE A 14 38.51 11.03 10.11
C PHE A 14 37.95 9.62 10.38
N TYR A 15 38.29 8.61 9.58
CA TYR A 15 37.63 7.29 9.63
C TYR A 15 38.22 6.26 10.61
N LYS A 16 39.25 6.61 11.40
CA LYS A 16 40.06 5.59 12.10
C LYS A 16 39.87 5.44 13.61
N ARG A 17 38.86 6.04 14.25
CA ARG A 17 38.75 5.94 15.73
C ARG A 17 37.33 5.94 16.32
N CYS A 18 36.56 4.89 16.02
CA CYS A 18 35.44 4.46 16.85
C CYS A 18 35.49 2.93 17.03
N PHE A 19 36.31 2.46 17.97
CA PHE A 19 36.21 1.11 18.53
C PHE A 19 35.90 1.27 20.02
N SER A 20 34.69 0.90 20.43
CA SER A 20 34.37 0.64 21.83
C SER A 20 33.95 -0.82 21.97
N PHE A 21 34.57 -1.49 22.93
CA PHE A 21 34.43 -2.91 23.25
C PHE A 21 33.19 -3.16 24.10
N VAL A 22 32.28 -4.04 23.66
CA VAL A 22 31.44 -4.84 24.56
C VAL A 22 31.27 -6.25 23.96
N ASN A 23 31.64 -7.27 24.74
CA ASN A 23 31.37 -8.71 24.57
C ASN A 23 31.96 -9.47 23.37
N GLY A 24 33.26 -9.30 23.10
CA GLY A 24 34.14 -10.43 22.73
C GLY A 24 33.81 -11.27 21.47
N ARG A 25 32.96 -10.80 20.55
CA ARG A 25 32.70 -11.48 19.27
C ARG A 25 32.97 -10.55 18.09
N SER A 26 33.95 -10.92 17.28
CA SER A 26 34.28 -10.24 16.02
C SER A 26 33.27 -10.64 14.95
N TYR A 27 32.45 -9.70 14.48
CA TYR A 27 31.62 -9.87 13.29
C TYR A 27 32.33 -9.21 12.11
N SER A 28 32.61 -9.98 11.07
CA SER A 28 33.24 -9.50 9.84
C SER A 28 32.26 -8.67 9.01
N VAL A 29 32.28 -7.35 9.18
CA VAL A 29 31.53 -6.37 8.37
C VAL A 29 32.28 -6.05 7.08
N ARG A 30 32.76 -7.06 6.33
CA ARG A 30 33.53 -6.84 5.09
C ARG A 30 32.78 -7.11 3.78
N ARG A 31 31.52 -7.59 3.81
CA ARG A 31 30.84 -7.99 2.57
C ARG A 31 29.71 -7.08 2.06
N PHE A 32 29.37 -5.98 2.72
CA PHE A 32 28.18 -5.19 2.34
C PHE A 32 28.42 -3.70 2.01
N VAL A 33 29.56 -3.11 2.37
CA VAL A 33 29.79 -1.66 2.21
C VAL A 33 30.13 -1.23 0.77
N ARG A 34 30.23 -2.17 -0.19
CA ARG A 34 30.51 -1.82 -1.59
C ARG A 34 29.26 -1.55 -2.46
N CYS A 35 28.05 -1.67 -1.92
CA CYS A 35 26.83 -1.60 -2.73
C CYS A 35 26.05 -0.27 -2.66
N VAL A 36 26.41 0.67 -1.78
CA VAL A 36 25.56 1.86 -1.51
C VAL A 36 26.19 3.21 -1.91
N THR A 37 27.46 3.25 -2.31
CA THR A 37 28.10 4.51 -2.72
C THR A 37 28.94 4.35 -3.98
N THR A 38 28.28 4.13 -5.12
CA THR A 38 28.66 4.59 -6.47
C THR A 38 27.62 4.09 -7.46
N ALA A 39 26.50 4.82 -7.58
CA ALA A 39 25.70 4.77 -8.81
C ALA A 39 26.39 5.70 -9.83
N SER A 40 27.46 5.20 -10.44
CA SER A 40 28.03 5.76 -11.66
C SER A 40 28.04 4.65 -12.70
N SER A 41 27.16 4.78 -13.70
CA SER A 41 27.13 4.12 -15.01
C SER A 41 28.20 3.05 -15.26
N GLY A 42 28.02 1.88 -14.67
CA GLY A 42 28.77 0.67 -14.98
C GLY A 42 27.79 -0.48 -15.00
N GLU A 43 27.51 -1.01 -16.19
CA GLU A 43 26.74 -2.25 -16.36
C GLU A 43 27.34 -3.34 -15.47
N SER A 44 26.54 -3.79 -14.50
CA SER A 44 26.92 -4.86 -13.56
C SER A 44 27.11 -6.17 -14.33
N THR A 45 28.35 -6.65 -14.41
CA THR A 45 28.80 -7.92 -15.02
C THR A 45 28.37 -9.18 -14.26
N ARG A 46 27.21 -9.15 -13.58
CA ARG A 46 26.66 -10.37 -12.95
C ARG A 46 26.15 -11.31 -14.05
N PRO A 47 26.48 -12.61 -13.99
CA PRO A 47 25.92 -13.57 -14.93
C PRO A 47 24.39 -13.55 -14.83
N LYS A 48 23.75 -13.41 -15.98
CA LYS A 48 22.31 -13.41 -16.18
C LYS A 48 21.71 -14.71 -15.61
N ARG A 49 20.86 -14.61 -14.58
CA ARG A 49 20.23 -15.77 -13.91
C ARG A 49 18.86 -16.10 -14.50
N PRO A 50 18.47 -17.37 -14.67
CA PRO A 50 17.13 -17.73 -15.10
C PRO A 50 16.06 -17.18 -14.14
N VAL A 51 14.89 -16.85 -14.68
CA VAL A 51 13.83 -16.16 -13.92
C VAL A 51 12.56 -17.00 -13.87
N ALA A 52 12.00 -17.16 -12.68
CA ALA A 52 10.71 -17.81 -12.47
C ALA A 52 9.64 -16.77 -12.08
N TYR A 53 8.44 -16.93 -12.63
CA TYR A 53 7.24 -16.22 -12.19
C TYR A 53 6.36 -17.21 -11.44
N ILE A 54 6.06 -16.94 -10.18
CA ILE A 54 5.38 -17.87 -9.28
C ILE A 54 4.12 -17.18 -8.74
N SER A 55 2.95 -17.78 -8.95
CA SER A 55 1.74 -17.38 -8.23
C SER A 55 1.77 -17.93 -6.82
N MET A 56 1.18 -17.19 -5.89
CA MET A 56 0.95 -17.62 -4.53
C MET A 56 -0.52 -17.37 -4.18
N GLY A 57 -1.22 -18.40 -3.73
CA GLY A 57 -2.63 -18.35 -3.41
C GLY A 57 -2.95 -19.05 -2.08
N THR A 58 -3.86 -18.49 -1.29
CA THR A 58 -4.40 -19.16 -0.10
C THR A 58 -5.82 -18.67 0.20
N ASN A 59 -6.68 -19.57 0.63
CA ASN A 59 -8.03 -19.24 1.11
C ASN A 59 -8.38 -19.92 2.45
N LEU A 60 -7.43 -20.65 3.05
CA LEU A 60 -7.60 -21.34 4.32
C LEU A 60 -6.78 -20.64 5.41
N GLY A 61 -7.33 -20.55 6.63
CA GLY A 61 -6.62 -20.01 7.80
C GLY A 61 -7.14 -18.68 8.35
N GLY A 62 -8.21 -18.10 7.80
CA GLY A 62 -8.83 -16.87 8.33
C GLY A 62 -7.85 -15.70 8.37
N GLU A 63 -7.57 -15.17 9.56
CA GLU A 63 -6.56 -14.11 9.78
C GLU A 63 -5.12 -14.57 9.46
N ARG A 64 -4.85 -15.89 9.39
CA ARG A 64 -3.51 -16.43 9.13
C ARG A 64 -3.12 -16.43 7.64
N ARG A 65 -4.05 -16.16 6.71
CA ARG A 65 -3.80 -16.17 5.25
C ARG A 65 -2.56 -15.36 4.87
N LEU A 66 -2.43 -14.15 5.41
CA LEU A 66 -1.29 -13.28 5.15
C LEU A 66 0.03 -13.89 5.65
N SER A 67 0.05 -14.39 6.89
CA SER A 67 1.24 -15.02 7.46
C SER A 67 1.68 -16.29 6.69
N ILE A 68 0.72 -17.02 6.11
CA ILE A 68 1.01 -18.18 5.26
C ILE A 68 1.70 -17.74 3.97
N LEU A 69 1.18 -16.70 3.29
CA LEU A 69 1.82 -16.16 2.09
C LEU A 69 3.22 -15.59 2.37
N GLU A 70 3.41 -14.89 3.48
CA GLU A 70 4.72 -14.32 3.83
C GLU A 70 5.74 -15.40 4.25
N SER A 71 5.27 -16.47 4.89
CA SER A 71 6.07 -17.68 5.16
C SER A 71 6.48 -18.39 3.86
N ALA A 72 5.54 -18.53 2.92
CA ALA A 72 5.80 -19.08 1.59
C ALA A 72 6.82 -18.22 0.83
N LEU A 73 6.66 -16.90 0.82
CA LEU A 73 7.60 -15.95 0.22
C LEU A 73 9.01 -16.09 0.80
N SER A 74 9.11 -16.19 2.13
CA SER A 74 10.38 -16.41 2.82
C SER A 74 11.03 -17.75 2.42
N SER A 75 10.23 -18.80 2.23
CA SER A 75 10.72 -20.11 1.78
C SER A 75 11.16 -20.10 0.32
N ILE A 76 10.40 -19.45 -0.57
CA ILE A 76 10.78 -19.23 -1.97
C ILE A 76 12.11 -18.48 -2.04
N ARG A 77 12.27 -17.39 -1.28
CA ARG A 77 13.53 -16.62 -1.25
C ARG A 77 14.75 -17.43 -0.82
N ARG A 78 14.54 -18.38 0.09
CA ARG A 78 15.62 -19.22 0.64
C ARG A 78 15.95 -20.40 -0.26
N GLU A 79 14.95 -20.98 -0.94
CA GLU A 79 15.09 -22.27 -1.61
C GLU A 79 15.06 -22.18 -3.14
N VAL A 80 14.48 -21.12 -3.72
CA VAL A 80 14.38 -20.89 -5.18
C VAL A 80 15.41 -19.88 -5.65
N GLY A 81 15.55 -18.75 -4.96
CA GLY A 81 16.52 -17.70 -5.30
C GLY A 81 16.09 -16.31 -4.84
N SER A 82 16.79 -15.27 -5.28
CA SER A 82 16.55 -13.90 -4.85
C SER A 82 15.27 -13.32 -5.44
N LEU A 83 14.47 -12.68 -4.60
CA LEU A 83 13.28 -11.95 -5.02
C LEU A 83 13.71 -10.74 -5.85
N ASP A 84 13.17 -10.62 -7.05
CA ASP A 84 13.39 -9.48 -7.93
C ASP A 84 12.19 -8.53 -7.94
N ALA A 85 10.98 -9.07 -8.05
CA ALA A 85 9.76 -8.27 -7.99
C ALA A 85 8.60 -9.01 -7.30
N CYS A 86 7.66 -8.23 -6.77
CA CYS A 86 6.51 -8.71 -6.03
C CYS A 86 5.29 -7.82 -6.36
N SER A 87 4.17 -8.44 -6.68
CA SER A 87 2.91 -7.75 -6.96
C SER A 87 2.28 -7.19 -5.68
N CYS A 88 1.18 -6.44 -5.82
CA CYS A 88 0.29 -6.21 -4.68
C CYS A 88 -0.40 -7.51 -4.23
N LEU A 89 -1.12 -7.44 -3.12
CA LEU A 89 -2.10 -8.47 -2.76
C LEU A 89 -3.40 -8.25 -3.51
N TYR A 90 -4.02 -9.34 -3.89
CA TYR A 90 -5.33 -9.35 -4.51
C TYR A 90 -6.25 -10.34 -3.82
N GLU A 91 -7.44 -9.89 -3.42
CA GLU A 91 -8.52 -10.75 -3.00
C GLU A 91 -9.46 -11.06 -4.17
N SER A 92 -9.80 -12.33 -4.35
CA SER A 92 -10.73 -12.77 -5.40
C SER A 92 -11.66 -13.85 -4.88
N LEU A 93 -12.77 -14.01 -5.61
CA LEU A 93 -13.81 -14.97 -5.26
C LEU A 93 -13.32 -16.42 -5.38
N PRO A 94 -13.77 -17.32 -4.49
CA PRO A 94 -13.55 -18.76 -4.65
C PRO A 94 -14.37 -19.27 -5.83
N GLY A 95 -13.82 -20.19 -6.64
CA GLY A 95 -14.60 -20.84 -7.71
C GLY A 95 -13.88 -21.03 -9.04
N TYR A 96 -12.55 -21.08 -9.07
CA TYR A 96 -11.79 -21.11 -10.32
C TYR A 96 -12.09 -22.28 -11.25
N ASP A 97 -12.66 -23.39 -10.73
CA ASP A 97 -12.75 -24.67 -11.44
C ASP A 97 -14.12 -25.37 -11.29
N VAL A 98 -15.17 -24.66 -10.87
CA VAL A 98 -16.48 -25.30 -10.65
C VAL A 98 -17.38 -25.10 -11.86
N ASP A 99 -18.00 -26.19 -12.33
CA ASP A 99 -19.00 -26.10 -13.39
C ASP A 99 -20.21 -25.35 -12.84
N HIS A 100 -20.60 -24.25 -13.49
CA HIS A 100 -21.77 -23.45 -13.14
C HIS A 100 -23.09 -24.24 -13.17
N ARG A 101 -23.09 -25.43 -13.77
CA ARG A 101 -24.25 -26.32 -13.91
C ARG A 101 -24.43 -27.27 -12.73
N SER A 102 -23.42 -27.47 -11.89
CA SER A 102 -23.50 -28.35 -10.74
C SER A 102 -24.02 -27.57 -9.52
N ARG A 103 -25.27 -27.85 -9.12
CA ARG A 103 -25.91 -27.20 -7.96
C ARG A 103 -25.18 -27.47 -6.64
N ASP A 104 -24.36 -28.52 -6.59
CA ASP A 104 -23.82 -29.09 -5.35
C ASP A 104 -22.30 -28.89 -5.15
N GLU A 105 -21.58 -28.33 -6.13
CA GLU A 105 -20.09 -28.33 -6.12
C GLU A 105 -19.45 -27.04 -5.58
N HIS A 106 -20.27 -26.09 -5.13
CA HIS A 106 -19.80 -24.82 -4.59
C HIS A 106 -19.86 -24.85 -3.05
N ASP A 107 -18.73 -25.13 -2.38
CA ASP A 107 -18.58 -24.83 -0.96
C ASP A 107 -18.41 -23.31 -0.78
N MET A 108 -19.54 -22.63 -0.59
CA MET A 108 -19.63 -21.17 -0.51
C MET A 108 -19.28 -20.60 0.87
N SER A 109 -18.94 -21.46 1.84
CA SER A 109 -18.43 -21.03 3.15
C SER A 109 -16.96 -20.60 3.11
N ILE A 110 -16.34 -20.64 1.93
CA ILE A 110 -14.91 -20.49 1.75
C ILE A 110 -14.51 -19.01 1.68
N PRO A 111 -13.50 -18.58 2.45
CA PRO A 111 -12.99 -17.21 2.37
C PRO A 111 -12.50 -16.83 0.97
N LEU A 112 -12.44 -15.51 0.70
CA LEU A 112 -11.77 -14.99 -0.49
C LEU A 112 -10.34 -15.55 -0.59
N HIS A 113 -9.90 -15.83 -1.81
CA HIS A 113 -8.49 -16.15 -2.06
C HIS A 113 -7.67 -14.89 -1.92
N LEU A 114 -6.59 -14.96 -1.16
CA LEU A 114 -5.53 -13.98 -1.19
C LEU A 114 -4.48 -14.45 -2.19
N ASN A 115 -4.17 -13.61 -3.18
CA ASN A 115 -3.31 -13.94 -4.30
C ASN A 115 -2.20 -12.90 -4.45
N ALA A 116 -1.03 -13.37 -4.87
CA ALA A 116 0.09 -12.54 -5.30
C ALA A 116 0.90 -13.28 -6.36
N VAL A 117 1.74 -12.54 -7.09
CA VAL A 117 2.76 -13.11 -7.98
C VAL A 117 4.12 -12.54 -7.58
N VAL A 118 5.15 -13.36 -7.70
CA VAL A 118 6.54 -12.96 -7.49
C VAL A 118 7.40 -13.36 -8.69
N ARG A 119 8.37 -12.51 -8.99
CA ARG A 119 9.45 -12.74 -9.96
C ARG A 119 10.72 -13.02 -9.17
N VAL A 120 11.35 -14.17 -9.44
CA VAL A 120 12.50 -14.67 -8.69
C VAL A 120 13.64 -14.96 -9.65
N GLU A 121 14.82 -14.40 -9.38
CA GLU A 121 16.07 -14.81 -10.01
C GLU A 121 16.51 -16.13 -9.37
N THR A 122 16.44 -17.20 -10.13
CA THR A 122 16.58 -18.56 -9.62
C THR A 122 18.02 -19.01 -9.54
N ASP A 123 18.31 -19.90 -8.58
CA ASP A 123 19.61 -20.57 -8.46
C ASP A 123 19.70 -21.85 -9.32
N SER A 124 18.60 -22.25 -9.98
CA SER A 124 18.52 -23.44 -10.85
C SER A 124 18.00 -23.07 -12.23
N SER A 125 18.63 -23.59 -13.27
CA SER A 125 18.17 -23.46 -14.66
C SER A 125 17.11 -24.49 -15.08
N ASP A 126 16.78 -25.44 -14.20
CA ASP A 126 15.77 -26.48 -14.49
C ASP A 126 14.42 -26.14 -13.82
N PRO A 127 13.36 -25.82 -14.60
CA PRO A 127 12.05 -25.51 -14.05
C PRO A 127 11.41 -26.70 -13.30
N GLN A 128 11.83 -27.94 -13.56
CA GLN A 128 11.36 -29.10 -12.79
C GLN A 128 11.89 -29.09 -11.35
N VAL A 129 13.12 -28.62 -11.14
CA VAL A 129 13.69 -28.45 -9.81
C VAL A 129 12.89 -27.39 -9.05
N ILE A 130 12.56 -26.28 -9.71
CA ILE A 130 11.72 -25.22 -9.11
C ILE A 130 10.35 -25.77 -8.72
N LEU A 131 9.67 -26.48 -9.63
CA LEU A 131 8.37 -27.11 -9.34
C LEU A 131 8.42 -28.03 -8.12
N LYS A 132 9.45 -28.88 -7.99
CA LYS A 132 9.63 -29.76 -6.83
C LYS A 132 9.82 -28.97 -5.53
N ILE A 133 10.56 -27.86 -5.57
CA ILE A 133 10.73 -26.97 -4.41
C ILE A 133 9.37 -26.37 -4.01
N LEU A 134 8.59 -25.87 -4.96
CA LEU A 134 7.27 -25.30 -4.69
C LEU A 134 6.33 -26.33 -4.06
N GLN A 135 6.27 -27.55 -4.62
CA GLN A 135 5.46 -28.65 -4.07
C GLN A 135 5.88 -29.03 -2.64
N ARG A 136 7.18 -29.00 -2.34
CA ARG A 136 7.69 -29.22 -0.98
C ARG A 136 7.25 -28.09 -0.04
N ILE A 137 7.34 -26.83 -0.47
CA ILE A 137 6.89 -25.68 0.33
C ILE A 137 5.40 -25.80 0.64
N GLU A 138 4.57 -26.15 -0.34
CA GLU A 138 3.14 -26.40 -0.12
C GLU A 138 2.88 -27.52 0.89
N ALA A 139 3.57 -28.66 0.76
CA ALA A 139 3.45 -29.79 1.68
C ALA A 139 3.78 -29.37 3.12
N ASN A 140 4.83 -28.56 3.31
CA ASN A 140 5.21 -28.01 4.61
C ASN A 140 4.15 -27.07 5.21
N HIS A 141 3.29 -26.48 4.37
CA HIS A 141 2.16 -25.66 4.80
C HIS A 141 0.85 -26.47 4.91
N GLY A 142 0.92 -27.80 4.84
CA GLY A 142 -0.23 -28.68 5.06
C GLY A 142 -1.09 -28.91 3.82
N ARG A 143 -0.58 -28.67 2.61
CA ARG A 143 -1.31 -29.03 1.39
C ARG A 143 -1.32 -30.55 1.21
N ASP A 144 -2.51 -31.12 1.18
CA ASP A 144 -2.75 -32.49 0.74
C ASP A 144 -3.05 -32.52 -0.77
N ARG A 145 -2.33 -33.37 -1.51
CA ARG A 145 -2.51 -33.60 -2.96
C ARG A 145 -3.13 -34.98 -3.25
N SER A 146 -3.61 -35.69 -2.22
CA SER A 146 -4.32 -36.98 -2.36
C SER A 146 -5.62 -36.83 -3.16
N ALA A 147 -6.08 -37.93 -3.77
CA ALA A 147 -7.34 -37.96 -4.51
C ALA A 147 -8.58 -37.62 -3.64
N THR A 148 -8.44 -37.75 -2.31
CA THR A 148 -9.46 -37.44 -1.29
C THR A 148 -9.42 -36.00 -0.79
N ALA A 149 -8.42 -35.19 -1.18
CA ALA A 149 -8.29 -33.82 -0.72
C ALA A 149 -9.33 -32.91 -1.39
N GLY A 150 -10.07 -32.14 -0.57
CA GLY A 150 -11.06 -31.18 -1.06
C GLY A 150 -10.41 -30.07 -1.89
N ARG A 151 -10.77 -29.96 -3.17
CA ARG A 151 -10.16 -29.01 -4.13
C ARG A 151 -10.35 -27.53 -3.80
N LEU A 152 -11.36 -27.21 -2.99
CA LEU A 152 -11.83 -25.85 -2.76
C LEU A 152 -11.12 -25.16 -1.58
N ARG A 153 -10.57 -25.90 -0.62
CA ARG A 153 -9.83 -25.35 0.54
C ARG A 153 -8.34 -25.59 0.35
N ARG A 154 -7.57 -24.53 0.13
CA ARG A 154 -6.12 -24.60 -0.12
C ARG A 154 -5.39 -23.83 0.98
N ALA A 155 -4.62 -24.57 1.78
CA ALA A 155 -3.70 -23.99 2.75
C ALA A 155 -2.70 -23.05 2.06
N LEU A 156 -2.09 -23.52 0.97
CA LEU A 156 -1.19 -22.77 0.11
C LEU A 156 -1.22 -23.39 -1.29
N ASP A 157 -1.17 -22.56 -2.33
CA ASP A 157 -1.12 -22.93 -3.74
C ASP A 157 0.01 -22.13 -4.41
N LEU A 158 1.01 -22.82 -4.94
CA LEU A 158 2.16 -22.23 -5.61
C LEU A 158 2.25 -22.76 -7.03
N ASP A 159 1.87 -21.96 -8.03
CA ASP A 159 2.02 -22.35 -9.44
C ASP A 159 3.25 -21.69 -10.05
N LEU A 160 4.08 -22.48 -10.72
CA LEU A 160 5.08 -21.96 -11.65
C LEU A 160 4.35 -21.51 -12.92
N LEU A 161 4.28 -20.20 -13.13
CA LEU A 161 3.53 -19.59 -14.23
C LEU A 161 4.34 -19.57 -15.52
N LEU A 162 5.58 -19.12 -15.42
CA LEU A 162 6.51 -18.87 -16.52
C LEU A 162 7.93 -19.10 -16.02
N PHE A 163 8.81 -19.52 -16.93
CA PHE A 163 10.23 -19.68 -16.67
C PHE A 163 11.04 -19.17 -17.85
N GLU A 164 11.83 -18.12 -17.63
CA GLU A 164 12.74 -17.53 -18.60
C GLU A 164 14.14 -18.09 -18.38
N ASN A 165 14.57 -19.00 -19.24
CA ASN A 165 15.97 -19.39 -19.30
C ASN A 165 16.70 -18.42 -20.25
N LEU A 166 17.67 -17.67 -19.74
CA LEU A 166 18.33 -16.59 -20.49
C LEU A 166 19.18 -17.09 -21.66
N ASP A 167 19.51 -18.40 -21.69
CA ASP A 167 20.18 -19.06 -22.81
C ASP A 167 19.18 -19.66 -23.84
N SER A 168 17.89 -19.70 -23.50
CA SER A 168 16.81 -20.22 -24.35
C SER A 168 15.97 -19.08 -24.91
N HIS A 169 15.60 -19.17 -26.18
CA HIS A 169 14.62 -18.26 -26.78
C HIS A 169 13.17 -18.67 -26.48
N SER A 170 12.95 -19.81 -25.82
CA SER A 170 11.62 -20.35 -25.51
C SER A 170 11.39 -20.46 -24.00
N MET A 171 10.26 -19.91 -23.56
CA MET A 171 9.69 -20.08 -22.21
C MET A 171 8.70 -21.24 -22.14
N GLN A 172 8.54 -22.01 -23.22
CA GLN A 172 7.59 -23.12 -23.29
C GLN A 172 8.24 -24.41 -22.83
N VAL A 173 7.58 -25.10 -21.91
CA VAL A 173 7.97 -26.42 -21.42
C VAL A 173 6.76 -27.32 -21.56
N ASN A 174 6.89 -28.46 -22.22
CA ASN A 174 5.81 -29.44 -22.30
C ASN A 174 6.38 -30.81 -21.99
N THR A 175 6.24 -31.21 -20.73
CA THR A 175 6.68 -32.50 -20.20
C THR A 175 5.51 -33.18 -19.51
N THR A 176 5.63 -34.47 -19.21
CA THR A 176 4.58 -35.24 -18.50
C THR A 176 4.15 -34.61 -17.18
N ASN A 177 5.06 -33.90 -16.48
CA ASN A 177 4.84 -33.38 -15.14
C ASN A 177 4.72 -31.85 -15.06
N LEU A 178 5.04 -31.13 -16.14
CA LEU A 178 5.07 -29.67 -16.17
C LEU A 178 4.75 -29.14 -17.56
N THR A 179 3.79 -28.21 -17.61
CA THR A 179 3.43 -27.43 -18.78
C THR A 179 3.62 -25.94 -18.46
N LEU A 180 4.49 -25.26 -19.22
CA LEU A 180 4.73 -23.82 -19.20
C LEU A 180 4.52 -23.24 -20.60
N PRO A 181 3.94 -22.02 -20.74
CA PRO A 181 3.29 -21.23 -19.69
C PRO A 181 2.17 -22.01 -19.01
N HIS A 182 1.87 -21.69 -17.74
CA HIS A 182 0.81 -22.38 -17.00
C HIS A 182 -0.49 -22.38 -17.83
N PRO A 183 -1.15 -23.55 -18.05
CA PRO A 183 -2.17 -23.69 -19.11
C PRO A 183 -3.36 -22.72 -19.02
N ARG A 184 -3.65 -22.22 -17.81
CA ARG A 184 -4.78 -21.31 -17.55
C ARG A 184 -4.36 -19.88 -17.21
N LEU A 185 -3.08 -19.53 -17.38
CA LEU A 185 -2.54 -18.21 -17.06
C LEU A 185 -3.36 -17.10 -17.75
N ALA A 186 -3.57 -17.22 -19.07
CA ALA A 186 -4.27 -16.22 -19.88
C ALA A 186 -5.76 -16.04 -19.53
N GLN A 187 -6.36 -16.98 -18.80
CA GLN A 187 -7.79 -16.97 -18.48
C GLN A 187 -8.08 -16.39 -17.09
N ARG A 188 -7.07 -16.31 -16.22
CA ARG A 188 -7.23 -16.08 -14.78
C ARG A 188 -6.87 -14.64 -14.41
N ASN A 189 -7.87 -13.79 -14.21
CA ASN A 189 -7.66 -12.39 -13.83
C ASN A 189 -6.93 -12.25 -12.49
N PHE A 190 -7.21 -13.11 -11.52
CA PHE A 190 -6.48 -13.13 -10.24
C PHE A 190 -4.99 -13.52 -10.37
N ILE A 191 -4.54 -13.98 -11.54
CA ILE A 191 -3.11 -14.16 -11.89
C ILE A 191 -2.62 -12.98 -12.73
N LEU A 192 -3.38 -12.58 -13.74
CA LEU A 192 -2.99 -11.53 -14.67
C LEU A 192 -2.85 -10.16 -14.00
N PHE A 193 -3.78 -9.77 -13.12
CA PHE A 193 -3.70 -8.49 -12.39
C PHE A 193 -2.40 -8.38 -11.56
N PRO A 194 -2.05 -9.36 -10.72
CA PRO A 194 -0.73 -9.42 -10.08
C PRO A 194 0.46 -9.38 -11.06
N LEU A 195 0.40 -10.09 -12.18
CA LEU A 195 1.47 -10.06 -13.19
C LEU A 195 1.65 -8.66 -13.79
N CYS A 196 0.56 -7.95 -14.05
CA CYS A 196 0.61 -6.59 -14.57
C CYS A 196 1.16 -5.57 -13.58
N ASP A 197 1.14 -5.84 -12.28
CA ASP A 197 1.85 -5.00 -11.30
C ASP A 197 3.38 -5.11 -11.42
N ILE A 198 3.88 -6.20 -12.02
CA ILE A 198 5.32 -6.52 -12.11
C ILE A 198 5.85 -6.27 -13.52
N LYS A 199 5.17 -6.81 -14.53
CA LYS A 199 5.59 -6.84 -15.94
C LYS A 199 4.35 -6.80 -16.86
N PRO A 200 3.69 -5.65 -17.02
CA PRO A 200 2.47 -5.55 -17.83
C PRO A 200 2.70 -5.86 -19.33
N ASP A 201 3.89 -5.53 -19.84
CA ASP A 201 4.26 -5.72 -21.24
C ASP A 201 4.93 -7.06 -21.54
N LEU A 202 5.00 -7.97 -20.54
CA LEU A 202 5.46 -9.34 -20.77
C LEU A 202 4.54 -10.04 -21.77
N VAL A 203 5.12 -10.56 -22.85
CA VAL A 203 4.38 -11.25 -23.90
C VAL A 203 4.16 -12.70 -23.51
N HIS A 204 2.91 -13.16 -23.52
CA HIS A 204 2.58 -14.55 -23.30
C HIS A 204 3.11 -15.43 -24.45
N PRO A 205 3.91 -16.48 -24.19
CA PRO A 205 4.60 -17.25 -25.25
C PRO A 205 3.66 -17.88 -26.29
N THR A 206 2.49 -18.37 -25.86
CA THR A 206 1.51 -19.03 -26.72
C THR A 206 0.49 -18.07 -27.34
N GLU A 207 -0.14 -17.21 -26.52
CA GLU A 207 -1.16 -16.24 -26.99
C GLU A 207 -0.57 -15.10 -27.84
N ARG A 208 0.75 -14.82 -27.73
CA ARG A 208 1.44 -13.72 -28.43
C ARG A 208 0.88 -12.33 -28.12
N GLU A 209 0.28 -12.18 -26.95
CA GLU A 209 -0.29 -10.94 -26.43
C GLU A 209 0.40 -10.55 -25.13
N THR A 210 0.47 -9.26 -24.82
CA THR A 210 0.98 -8.79 -23.53
C THR A 210 0.03 -9.18 -22.40
N MET A 211 0.54 -9.32 -21.16
CA MET A 211 -0.31 -9.57 -19.98
C MET A 211 -1.41 -8.51 -19.86
N LYS A 212 -1.08 -7.24 -20.13
CA LYS A 212 -2.03 -6.13 -20.18
C LYS A 212 -3.15 -6.36 -21.21
N ASN A 213 -2.82 -6.76 -22.43
CA ASN A 213 -3.82 -7.03 -23.47
C ASN A 213 -4.71 -8.22 -23.12
N LEU A 214 -4.15 -9.27 -22.51
CA LEU A 214 -4.92 -10.41 -22.03
C LEU A 214 -5.96 -10.01 -20.97
N ILE A 215 -5.59 -9.15 -20.01
CA ILE A 215 -6.56 -8.59 -19.06
C ILE A 215 -7.67 -7.84 -19.79
N LEU A 216 -7.32 -6.92 -20.71
CA LEU A 216 -8.31 -6.13 -21.43
C LEU A 216 -9.27 -7.02 -22.24
N LYS A 217 -8.77 -8.11 -22.84
CA LYS A 217 -9.59 -9.11 -23.54
C LYS A 217 -10.55 -9.82 -22.58
N ASN A 218 -10.09 -10.22 -21.39
CA ASN A 218 -10.94 -10.84 -20.38
C ASN A 218 -11.99 -9.87 -19.83
N MET A 219 -11.64 -8.58 -19.67
CA MET A 219 -12.58 -7.54 -19.25
C MET A 219 -13.68 -7.31 -20.28
N ARG A 220 -13.36 -7.24 -21.57
CA ARG A 220 -14.37 -7.13 -22.63
C ARG A 220 -15.32 -8.32 -22.67
N ARG A 221 -14.78 -9.54 -22.57
CA ARG A 221 -15.59 -10.77 -22.48
C ARG A 221 -16.55 -10.73 -21.28
N ARG A 222 -16.08 -10.26 -20.13
CA ARG A 222 -16.90 -10.05 -18.94
C ARG A 222 -18.01 -9.03 -19.21
N GLU A 223 -17.70 -7.88 -19.80
CA GLU A 223 -18.69 -6.83 -20.12
C GLU A 223 -19.75 -7.31 -21.11
N GLU A 224 -19.34 -7.99 -22.17
CA GLU A 224 -20.24 -8.59 -23.14
C GLU A 224 -21.19 -9.57 -22.45
N ALA A 225 -20.68 -10.45 -21.59
CA ALA A 225 -21.52 -11.40 -20.84
C ALA A 225 -22.54 -10.68 -19.92
N LEU A 226 -22.14 -9.59 -19.27
CA LEU A 226 -23.04 -8.77 -18.46
C LEU A 226 -24.13 -8.07 -19.29
N ARG A 227 -23.79 -7.54 -20.47
CA ARG A 227 -24.76 -6.89 -21.37
C ARG A 227 -25.80 -7.87 -21.90
N HIS A 228 -25.39 -9.07 -22.30
CA HIS A 228 -26.30 -10.12 -22.76
C HIS A 228 -27.24 -10.62 -21.64
N SER A 229 -26.77 -10.62 -20.40
CA SER A 229 -27.60 -10.88 -19.23
C SER A 229 -28.69 -9.81 -19.05
N ALA A 230 -28.32 -8.53 -19.15
CA ALA A 230 -29.25 -7.42 -18.96
C ALA A 230 -30.27 -7.24 -20.09
N SER A 231 -29.95 -7.60 -21.34
CA SER A 231 -30.91 -7.51 -22.46
C SER A 231 -32.00 -8.59 -22.43
N SER A 232 -31.77 -9.69 -21.71
CA SER A 232 -32.74 -10.79 -21.56
C SER A 232 -33.87 -10.50 -20.56
N SER A 233 -33.83 -9.38 -19.84
CA SER A 233 -34.83 -8.98 -18.83
C SER A 233 -35.83 -7.90 -19.30
N GLY A 234 -35.88 -7.60 -20.60
CA GLY A 234 -36.56 -6.42 -21.17
C GLY A 234 -38.02 -6.55 -21.66
N GLU A 235 -38.79 -7.58 -21.30
CA GLU A 235 -40.24 -7.62 -21.59
C GLU A 235 -41.06 -7.25 -20.34
N THR A 236 -41.86 -6.19 -20.44
CA THR A 236 -42.53 -5.49 -19.32
C THR A 236 -44.00 -5.90 -19.13
N SER A 237 -44.41 -6.16 -17.88
CA SER A 237 -45.65 -5.64 -17.27
C SER A 237 -45.71 -5.90 -15.74
N ASP A 238 -45.99 -4.85 -14.97
CA ASP A 238 -46.58 -4.71 -13.62
C ASP A 238 -46.37 -5.77 -12.50
N ALA A 239 -45.22 -6.45 -12.47
CA ALA A 239 -44.79 -7.23 -11.30
C ALA A 239 -43.30 -6.99 -10.99
N ALA A 240 -42.99 -5.90 -10.30
CA ALA A 240 -41.61 -5.54 -9.89
C ALA A 240 -40.96 -6.49 -8.85
N VAL A 241 -41.52 -7.68 -8.58
CA VAL A 241 -40.98 -8.70 -7.65
C VAL A 241 -41.13 -10.12 -8.21
N LYS A 242 -40.81 -10.33 -9.49
CA LYS A 242 -40.58 -11.68 -10.02
C LYS A 242 -39.33 -11.67 -10.89
N PHE A 243 -38.17 -11.80 -10.23
CA PHE A 243 -36.90 -12.14 -10.86
C PHE A 243 -37.10 -13.35 -11.79
N ASN A 244 -37.06 -13.12 -13.09
CA ASN A 244 -37.22 -14.16 -14.08
C ASN A 244 -35.95 -15.01 -14.17
N ARG A 245 -36.14 -16.32 -14.25
CA ARG A 245 -35.25 -17.41 -13.81
C ARG A 245 -34.15 -17.83 -14.79
N LYS A 246 -33.73 -17.00 -15.74
CA LYS A 246 -32.70 -17.36 -16.74
C LYS A 246 -31.86 -16.15 -17.15
N SER A 247 -30.85 -15.82 -16.35
CA SER A 247 -29.73 -14.98 -16.78
C SER A 247 -28.47 -15.85 -16.98
N PRO A 248 -27.70 -15.67 -18.07
CA PRO A 248 -26.57 -16.53 -18.46
C PRO A 248 -25.24 -16.16 -17.77
N TYR A 249 -25.22 -15.16 -16.88
CA TYR A 249 -24.00 -14.80 -16.18
C TYR A 249 -23.93 -15.56 -14.86
N THR A 250 -23.07 -16.58 -14.82
CA THR A 250 -22.47 -17.00 -13.56
C THR A 250 -21.13 -16.28 -13.46
N LEU A 251 -20.86 -15.72 -12.29
CA LEU A 251 -19.62 -14.99 -12.06
C LEU A 251 -18.45 -15.98 -12.10
N ASP A 252 -17.91 -16.24 -13.30
CA ASP A 252 -16.70 -17.04 -13.49
C ASP A 252 -15.61 -16.36 -12.67
N GLY A 253 -15.16 -17.03 -11.59
CA GLY A 253 -14.12 -16.51 -10.71
C GLY A 253 -12.82 -16.19 -11.45
N ASN A 254 -12.61 -16.77 -12.64
CA ASN A 254 -11.49 -16.45 -13.51
C ASN A 254 -11.67 -15.08 -14.21
N LEU A 255 -12.90 -14.70 -14.57
CA LEU A 255 -13.23 -13.42 -15.21
C LEU A 255 -13.62 -12.30 -14.23
N ALA A 256 -13.89 -12.64 -12.96
CA ALA A 256 -14.13 -11.66 -11.90
C ALA A 256 -12.97 -10.67 -11.74
N ILE A 257 -13.28 -9.44 -11.35
CA ILE A 257 -12.25 -8.43 -11.08
C ILE A 257 -11.75 -8.63 -9.63
N PRO A 258 -10.46 -8.92 -9.42
CA PRO A 258 -9.92 -9.05 -8.07
C PRO A 258 -9.81 -7.70 -7.37
N ARG A 259 -10.00 -7.68 -6.04
CA ARG A 259 -9.83 -6.51 -5.18
C ARG A 259 -8.37 -6.36 -4.81
N ARG A 260 -7.76 -5.22 -5.12
CA ARG A 260 -6.39 -4.92 -4.71
C ARG A 260 -6.34 -4.52 -3.24
N CYS A 261 -5.41 -5.09 -2.49
CA CYS A 261 -5.28 -4.92 -1.05
C CYS A 261 -3.86 -4.52 -0.62
N PHE A 262 -3.78 -3.81 0.50
CA PHE A 262 -2.57 -3.48 1.24
C PHE A 262 -2.69 -4.03 2.67
N ALA A 263 -1.60 -4.55 3.22
CA ALA A 263 -1.55 -5.10 4.57
C ALA A 263 -0.99 -4.08 5.54
N VAL A 264 -1.88 -3.36 6.23
CA VAL A 264 -1.50 -2.34 7.22
C VAL A 264 -0.86 -2.93 8.47
N ASN A 265 -1.15 -4.21 8.76
CA ASN A 265 -0.47 -5.01 9.77
C ASN A 265 -0.65 -6.51 9.44
N ASN A 266 -0.28 -7.40 10.37
CA ASN A 266 -0.33 -8.85 10.17
C ASN A 266 -1.75 -9.45 10.14
N ARG A 267 -2.81 -8.65 10.31
CA ARG A 267 -4.20 -9.12 10.44
C ARG A 267 -5.19 -8.38 9.54
N GLN A 268 -4.96 -7.11 9.29
CA GLN A 268 -5.87 -6.24 8.54
C GLN A 268 -5.38 -6.03 7.10
N LEU A 269 -6.29 -6.27 6.16
CA LEU A 269 -6.14 -5.93 4.76
C LEU A 269 -7.07 -4.77 4.44
N TRP A 270 -6.54 -3.71 3.87
CA TRP A 270 -7.30 -2.57 3.38
C TRP A 270 -7.34 -2.59 1.87
N THR A 271 -8.49 -2.38 1.26
CA THR A 271 -8.56 -2.15 -0.18
C THR A 271 -7.95 -0.79 -0.53
N VAL A 272 -7.07 -0.80 -1.53
CA VAL A 272 -6.43 0.41 -2.07
C VAL A 272 -7.41 1.08 -3.03
N LYS A 273 -7.51 2.40 -2.97
CA LYS A 273 -8.35 3.16 -3.90
C LYS A 273 -7.87 2.93 -5.33
N GLY A 274 -8.81 2.56 -6.19
CA GLY A 274 -8.52 2.09 -7.54
C GLY A 274 -8.66 0.57 -7.70
N GLY A 275 -8.97 -0.18 -6.63
CA GLY A 275 -9.84 -1.35 -6.81
C GLY A 275 -11.14 -0.86 -7.44
N THR A 276 -11.58 -1.47 -8.54
CA THR A 276 -12.78 -0.98 -9.22
C THR A 276 -13.96 -1.10 -8.27
N GLU A 277 -14.81 -0.08 -8.22
CA GLU A 277 -16.16 -0.20 -7.67
C GLU A 277 -16.84 -1.48 -8.18
N LEU A 278 -16.51 -1.89 -9.41
CA LEU A 278 -16.91 -3.16 -10.00
C LEU A 278 -16.41 -4.40 -9.25
N ALA A 279 -15.22 -4.45 -8.68
CA ALA A 279 -14.75 -5.64 -7.95
C ALA A 279 -15.57 -5.87 -6.67
N VAL A 280 -15.83 -4.78 -5.93
CA VAL A 280 -16.72 -4.82 -4.76
C VAL A 280 -18.15 -5.11 -5.21
N SER A 281 -18.62 -4.46 -6.27
CA SER A 281 -19.97 -4.67 -6.83
C SER A 281 -20.18 -6.09 -7.35
N ASP A 282 -19.19 -6.70 -8.01
CA ASP A 282 -19.22 -8.09 -8.47
C ASP A 282 -19.27 -9.05 -7.29
N THR A 283 -18.50 -8.78 -6.24
CA THR A 283 -18.54 -9.56 -5.00
C THR A 283 -19.92 -9.43 -4.33
N LEU A 284 -20.48 -8.22 -4.25
CA LEU A 284 -21.81 -7.97 -3.69
C LEU A 284 -22.91 -8.64 -4.52
N ARG A 285 -22.87 -8.52 -5.85
CA ARG A 285 -23.79 -9.17 -6.79
C ARG A 285 -23.72 -10.68 -6.65
N TRP A 286 -22.52 -11.25 -6.58
CA TRP A 286 -22.33 -12.67 -6.35
C TRP A 286 -22.93 -13.10 -5.00
N ILE A 287 -22.71 -12.33 -3.92
CA ILE A 287 -23.36 -12.60 -2.63
C ILE A 287 -24.89 -12.58 -2.79
N GLU A 288 -25.45 -11.61 -3.48
CA GLU A 288 -26.90 -11.50 -3.73
C GLU A 288 -27.45 -12.66 -4.56
N GLU A 289 -26.74 -13.09 -5.60
CA GLU A 289 -27.08 -14.27 -6.39
C GLU A 289 -27.11 -15.54 -5.52
N VAL A 290 -26.14 -15.69 -4.62
CA VAL A 290 -26.07 -16.81 -3.68
C VAL A 290 -27.23 -16.75 -2.69
N LEU A 291 -27.47 -15.61 -2.04
CA LEU A 291 -28.58 -15.46 -1.11
C LEU A 291 -29.92 -15.78 -1.79
N THR A 292 -30.14 -15.25 -3.00
CA THR A 292 -31.35 -15.50 -3.80
C THR A 292 -31.51 -16.97 -4.17
N ARG A 293 -30.43 -17.64 -4.61
CA ARG A 293 -30.44 -19.06 -5.00
C ARG A 293 -30.88 -19.97 -3.85
N TYR A 294 -30.53 -19.62 -2.61
CA TYR A 294 -30.86 -20.38 -1.41
C TYR A 294 -32.09 -19.84 -0.66
N GLY A 295 -32.80 -18.85 -1.20
CA GLY A 295 -33.97 -18.25 -0.56
C GLY A 295 -33.67 -17.54 0.76
N LEU A 296 -32.45 -17.01 0.92
CA LEU A 296 -31.99 -16.34 2.13
C LEU A 296 -32.22 -14.84 2.03
N GLU A 297 -32.80 -14.25 3.07
CA GLU A 297 -32.95 -12.80 3.21
C GLU A 297 -31.79 -12.19 4.01
N ASP A 298 -31.49 -10.89 3.80
CA ASP A 298 -30.41 -10.17 4.49
C ASP A 298 -30.55 -10.13 6.02
N ASN A 299 -31.77 -10.34 6.49
CA ASN A 299 -32.19 -10.23 7.89
C ASN A 299 -32.42 -11.61 8.52
N CYS A 300 -32.00 -12.70 7.87
CA CYS A 300 -32.22 -14.04 8.42
C CYS A 300 -31.62 -14.17 9.82
N ASP A 301 -32.33 -14.87 10.69
CA ASP A 301 -31.86 -15.11 12.05
C ASP A 301 -30.61 -16.00 11.98
N GLN A 302 -29.46 -15.45 12.37
CA GLN A 302 -28.19 -16.18 12.38
C GLN A 302 -28.18 -17.32 13.41
N GLN A 303 -29.18 -17.36 14.29
CA GLN A 303 -29.39 -18.44 15.26
C GLN A 303 -30.35 -19.52 14.75
N ASP A 304 -30.91 -19.40 13.53
CA ASP A 304 -31.75 -20.44 12.94
C ASP A 304 -30.93 -21.72 12.71
N PRO A 305 -31.27 -22.84 13.38
CA PRO A 305 -30.54 -24.10 13.23
C PRO A 305 -30.67 -24.70 11.81
N ASN A 306 -31.60 -24.25 10.98
CA ASN A 306 -31.76 -24.70 9.60
C ASN A 306 -30.93 -23.89 8.59
N LEU A 307 -30.23 -22.85 9.02
CA LEU A 307 -29.47 -21.98 8.14
C LEU A 307 -28.22 -22.71 7.60
N PRO A 308 -27.90 -22.61 6.29
CA PRO A 308 -26.65 -23.16 5.77
C PRO A 308 -25.43 -22.56 6.48
N ALA A 309 -24.44 -23.40 6.82
CA ALA A 309 -23.24 -22.97 7.57
C ALA A 309 -22.45 -21.82 6.90
N PHE A 310 -22.61 -21.60 5.59
CA PHE A 310 -21.99 -20.49 4.87
C PHE A 310 -22.68 -19.14 5.05
N ALA A 311 -23.96 -19.11 5.45
CA ALA A 311 -24.79 -17.91 5.39
C ALA A 311 -24.30 -16.80 6.35
N GLY A 312 -23.96 -17.16 7.59
CA GLY A 312 -23.43 -16.20 8.57
C GLY A 312 -22.14 -15.50 8.08
N PRO A 313 -21.09 -16.25 7.69
CA PRO A 313 -19.89 -15.68 7.10
C PRO A 313 -20.15 -14.83 5.85
N LEU A 314 -21.05 -15.28 4.95
CA LEU A 314 -21.37 -14.57 3.71
C LEU A 314 -22.06 -13.22 3.95
N LEU A 315 -23.03 -13.18 4.87
CA LEU A 315 -23.70 -11.93 5.28
C LEU A 315 -22.75 -10.99 6.01
N SER A 316 -21.82 -11.53 6.77
CA SER A 316 -20.77 -10.75 7.44
C SER A 316 -19.84 -10.09 6.43
N LEU A 317 -19.45 -10.83 5.38
CA LEU A 317 -18.71 -10.29 4.25
C LEU A 317 -19.50 -9.21 3.50
N LYS A 318 -20.80 -9.42 3.21
CA LYS A 318 -21.67 -8.41 2.59
C LYS A 318 -21.67 -7.11 3.38
N ARG A 319 -21.90 -7.19 4.70
CA ARG A 319 -21.90 -6.02 5.60
C ARG A 319 -20.55 -5.34 5.65
N PHE A 320 -19.46 -6.10 5.64
CA PHE A 320 -18.10 -5.55 5.58
C PHE A 320 -17.87 -4.76 4.30
N LEU A 321 -18.20 -5.33 3.14
CA LEU A 321 -18.03 -4.71 1.82
C LEU A 321 -18.86 -3.44 1.67
N LEU A 322 -20.10 -3.43 2.18
CA LEU A 322 -20.95 -2.23 2.18
C LEU A 322 -20.42 -1.11 3.10
N ARG A 323 -19.62 -1.46 4.12
CA ARG A 323 -18.97 -0.50 5.02
C ARG A 323 -17.62 0.01 4.49
N GLU A 324 -17.06 -0.62 3.46
CA GLU A 324 -15.77 -0.26 2.90
C GLU A 324 -15.82 1.15 2.31
N ARG A 325 -15.25 2.12 3.05
CA ARG A 325 -15.29 3.54 2.69
C ARG A 325 -14.36 3.81 1.51
N ARG A 326 -14.84 4.62 0.56
CA ARG A 326 -14.06 5.09 -0.60
C ARG A 326 -13.22 6.34 -0.32
N SER A 327 -13.30 6.90 0.87
CA SER A 327 -12.51 8.08 1.27
C SER A 327 -11.12 7.69 1.74
N PRO A 328 -10.14 8.61 1.74
CA PRO A 328 -8.82 8.32 2.27
C PRO A 328 -8.95 7.91 3.73
N ARG A 329 -8.12 6.96 4.15
CA ARG A 329 -7.95 6.63 5.56
C ARG A 329 -7.29 7.81 6.27
N LEU A 330 -7.66 8.04 7.53
CA LEU A 330 -7.16 9.17 8.30
C LEU A 330 -6.05 8.72 9.24
N MET A 331 -4.91 9.39 9.15
CA MET A 331 -3.76 9.23 10.02
C MET A 331 -3.62 10.46 10.90
N GLY A 332 -4.03 10.33 12.17
CA GLY A 332 -3.97 11.39 13.17
C GLY A 332 -2.56 11.56 13.73
N VAL A 333 -2.06 12.80 13.77
CA VAL A 333 -0.71 13.11 14.26
C VAL A 333 -0.71 13.26 15.79
N LEU A 334 0.11 12.47 16.48
CA LEU A 334 0.37 12.53 17.92
C LEU A 334 1.85 12.84 18.18
N ASN A 335 2.20 14.12 18.23
CA ASN A 335 3.55 14.55 18.59
C ASN A 335 3.72 14.54 20.12
N VAL A 336 4.77 13.90 20.62
CA VAL A 336 5.15 13.81 22.03
C VAL A 336 6.50 14.52 22.21
N THR A 337 6.51 15.82 21.92
CA THR A 337 7.72 16.66 21.88
C THR A 337 7.60 17.87 22.82
N PRO A 338 8.70 18.33 23.43
CA PRO A 338 8.69 19.52 24.28
C PRO A 338 8.58 20.84 23.48
N ASP A 339 8.78 20.80 22.16
CA ASP A 339 8.83 22.00 21.32
C ASP A 339 7.43 22.49 20.86
N SER A 340 7.25 23.81 20.91
CA SER A 340 5.99 24.56 20.94
C SER A 340 5.30 24.84 19.58
N PHE A 341 5.67 24.17 18.49
CA PHE A 341 5.09 24.49 17.17
C PHE A 341 3.70 23.86 16.90
N SER A 342 3.27 22.90 17.74
CA SER A 342 1.94 22.29 17.72
C SER A 342 1.57 21.81 19.14
N ASP A 343 0.44 21.11 19.33
CA ASP A 343 -0.06 20.65 20.64
C ASP A 343 0.89 19.72 21.45
N GLY A 344 2.10 19.41 20.95
CA GLY A 344 3.03 18.41 21.50
C GLY A 344 3.44 18.61 22.96
N GLN A 345 3.59 19.86 23.43
CA GLN A 345 3.88 20.16 24.84
C GLN A 345 2.82 19.61 25.80
N LYS A 346 1.56 19.48 25.35
CA LYS A 346 0.46 18.97 26.19
C LYS A 346 0.60 17.47 26.48
N TYR A 347 1.42 16.76 25.71
CA TYR A 347 1.54 15.31 25.73
C TYR A 347 2.94 14.84 26.18
N TYR A 348 3.94 15.72 26.09
CA TYR A 348 5.29 15.48 26.60
C TYR A 348 5.27 15.17 28.11
N ASP A 349 5.95 14.09 28.53
CA ASP A 349 5.95 13.54 29.89
C ASP A 349 4.55 13.29 30.49
N ASN A 350 3.51 13.22 29.65
CA ASN A 350 2.12 13.02 30.07
C ASN A 350 1.42 11.98 29.18
N VAL A 351 1.78 10.71 29.40
CA VAL A 351 1.23 9.55 28.69
C VAL A 351 -0.30 9.52 28.76
N GLU A 352 -0.88 9.91 29.89
CA GLU A 352 -2.33 9.90 30.09
C GLU A 352 -3.03 10.98 29.25
N ALA A 353 -2.42 12.17 29.08
CA ALA A 353 -2.91 13.17 28.14
C ALA A 353 -2.77 12.72 26.68
N ALA A 354 -1.64 12.09 26.33
CA ALA A 354 -1.41 11.52 25.00
C ALA A 354 -2.45 10.44 24.66
N LEU A 355 -2.72 9.53 25.59
CA LEU A 355 -3.73 8.49 25.49
C LEU A 355 -5.14 9.08 25.31
N ARG A 356 -5.53 10.08 26.11
CA ARG A 356 -6.81 10.78 25.93
C ARG A 356 -6.91 11.44 24.56
N HIS A 357 -5.81 11.93 24.00
CA HIS A 357 -5.83 12.48 22.65
C HIS A 357 -5.96 11.39 21.58
N ALA A 358 -5.26 10.27 21.72
CA ALA A 358 -5.38 9.11 20.83
C ALA A 358 -6.82 8.56 20.82
N ARG A 359 -7.47 8.44 21.98
CA ARG A 359 -8.89 8.05 22.10
C ARG A 359 -9.79 9.01 21.34
N ARG A 360 -9.60 10.33 21.53
CA ARG A 360 -10.35 11.36 20.79
C ARG A 360 -10.15 11.24 19.28
N MET A 361 -8.91 11.05 18.80
CA MET A 361 -8.64 10.88 17.37
C MET A 361 -9.38 9.66 16.78
N ARG A 362 -9.37 8.51 17.48
CA ARG A 362 -10.15 7.34 17.07
C ARG A 362 -11.64 7.67 16.99
N ASP A 363 -12.18 8.29 18.03
CA ASP A 363 -13.62 8.63 18.10
C ASP A 363 -14.02 9.65 17.02
N ASP A 364 -13.09 10.55 16.65
CA ASP A 364 -13.23 11.51 15.55
C ASP A 364 -13.04 10.87 14.15
N GLY A 365 -12.61 9.61 14.07
CA GLY A 365 -12.54 8.83 12.83
C GLY A 365 -11.13 8.53 12.29
N ALA A 366 -10.08 8.64 13.10
CA ALA A 366 -8.73 8.21 12.71
C ALA A 366 -8.64 6.69 12.57
N ASP A 367 -8.13 6.21 11.44
CA ASP A 367 -7.78 4.80 11.22
C ASP A 367 -6.37 4.49 11.77
N ILE A 368 -5.47 5.47 11.72
CA ILE A 368 -4.07 5.38 12.18
C ILE A 368 -3.79 6.50 13.18
N VAL A 369 -3.06 6.21 14.26
CA VAL A 369 -2.43 7.22 15.13
C VAL A 369 -0.93 7.17 14.92
N ASP A 370 -0.34 8.30 14.52
CA ASP A 370 1.08 8.43 14.23
C ASP A 370 1.82 9.11 15.38
N VAL A 371 2.61 8.33 16.12
CA VAL A 371 3.31 8.78 17.33
C VAL A 371 4.72 9.21 16.98
N GLY A 372 5.04 10.49 17.20
CA GLY A 372 6.37 11.07 16.93
C GLY A 372 7.03 11.63 18.18
N GLY A 373 8.29 11.27 18.43
CA GLY A 373 9.09 11.74 19.58
C GLY A 373 10.12 12.82 19.25
N GLU A 374 10.33 13.10 17.96
CA GLU A 374 11.26 14.10 17.43
C GLU A 374 10.50 15.03 16.49
N ALA A 375 10.69 16.34 16.65
CA ALA A 375 10.13 17.31 15.70
C ALA A 375 10.98 17.30 14.43
N THR A 376 10.34 17.15 13.27
CA THR A 376 10.99 17.24 11.95
C THR A 376 11.14 18.68 11.44
N ASN A 377 10.98 19.66 12.35
CA ASN A 377 10.98 21.08 12.02
C ASN A 377 12.42 21.58 11.80
N PRO A 378 12.74 22.24 10.66
CA PRO A 378 14.06 22.77 10.35
C PRO A 378 14.61 23.77 11.38
N PHE A 379 13.76 24.38 12.22
CA PHE A 379 14.17 25.37 13.23
C PHE A 379 14.49 24.76 14.61
N VAL A 380 14.28 23.46 14.81
CA VAL A 380 14.58 22.80 16.10
C VAL A 380 16.08 22.49 16.14
N GLN A 381 16.77 23.11 17.10
CA GLN A 381 18.22 22.98 17.27
C GLN A 381 18.63 21.77 18.12
N GLU A 382 17.75 21.22 18.94
CA GLU A 382 18.09 20.13 19.84
C GLU A 382 18.11 18.79 19.09
N GLN A 383 19.28 18.15 19.00
CA GLN A 383 19.38 16.76 18.56
C GLN A 383 18.86 15.85 19.68
N VAL A 384 17.59 15.45 19.59
CA VAL A 384 16.99 14.47 20.50
C VAL A 384 17.81 13.18 20.43
N SER A 385 18.32 12.71 21.56
CA SER A 385 19.05 11.45 21.62
C SER A 385 18.12 10.26 21.31
N VAL A 386 18.66 9.15 20.78
CA VAL A 386 17.89 7.92 20.55
C VAL A 386 17.18 7.45 21.81
N HIS A 387 17.85 7.53 22.97
CA HIS A 387 17.28 7.14 24.25
C HIS A 387 16.08 8.02 24.63
N SER A 388 16.22 9.34 24.47
CA SER A 388 15.16 10.30 24.77
C SER A 388 13.94 10.11 23.84
N GLU A 389 14.17 9.84 22.56
CA GLU A 389 13.09 9.56 21.60
C GLU A 389 12.34 8.28 21.98
N ILE A 390 13.05 7.21 22.38
CA ILE A 390 12.45 5.97 22.90
C ILE A 390 11.61 6.25 24.15
N GLN A 391 12.14 7.00 25.12
CA GLN A 391 11.43 7.34 26.36
C GLN A 391 10.15 8.15 26.12
N ARG A 392 10.09 8.94 25.04
CA ARG A 392 8.90 9.70 24.64
C ARG A 392 7.84 8.81 23.98
N VAL A 393 8.26 7.96 23.03
CA VAL A 393 7.34 7.24 22.15
C VAL A 393 6.83 5.94 22.78
N VAL A 394 7.72 5.12 23.36
CA VAL A 394 7.38 3.76 23.79
C VAL A 394 6.25 3.74 24.83
N PRO A 395 6.28 4.54 25.92
CA PRO A 395 5.20 4.51 26.91
C PRO A 395 3.83 4.89 26.33
N VAL A 396 3.80 5.80 25.35
CA VAL A 396 2.56 6.19 24.65
C VAL A 396 2.05 5.05 23.77
N VAL A 397 2.93 4.41 23.01
CA VAL A 397 2.57 3.24 22.18
C VAL A 397 2.02 2.10 23.05
N GLU A 398 2.67 1.78 24.17
CA GLU A 398 2.20 0.74 25.11
C GLU A 398 0.83 1.09 25.69
N ALA A 399 0.64 2.34 26.13
CA ALA A 399 -0.64 2.79 26.68
C ALA A 399 -1.76 2.74 25.65
N VAL A 400 -1.53 3.24 24.43
CA VAL A 400 -2.50 3.18 23.33
C VAL A 400 -2.84 1.72 23.00
N ARG A 401 -1.84 0.85 22.85
CA ARG A 401 -2.08 -0.57 22.54
C ARG A 401 -2.84 -1.28 23.64
N ARG A 402 -2.50 -1.04 24.92
CA ARG A 402 -3.16 -1.66 26.07
C ARG A 402 -4.63 -1.26 26.16
N GLU A 403 -4.92 0.01 25.97
CA GLU A 403 -6.24 0.60 26.27
C GLU A 403 -7.19 0.62 25.08
N MET A 404 -6.66 0.83 23.88
CA MET A 404 -7.46 0.88 22.64
C MET A 404 -7.39 -0.45 21.87
N GLY A 405 -6.66 -1.43 22.39
CA GLY A 405 -6.57 -2.76 21.81
C GLY A 405 -6.14 -2.68 20.35
N ARG A 406 -6.97 -3.22 19.46
CA ARG A 406 -6.72 -3.30 18.01
C ARG A 406 -7.67 -2.43 17.19
N ASP A 407 -8.39 -1.53 17.86
CA ASP A 407 -9.36 -0.64 17.22
C ASP A 407 -8.68 0.47 16.42
N VAL A 408 -7.39 0.72 16.68
CA VAL A 408 -6.57 1.70 15.96
C VAL A 408 -5.25 1.07 15.53
N ILE A 409 -4.79 1.48 14.34
CA ILE A 409 -3.45 1.18 13.87
C ILE A 409 -2.48 2.18 14.48
N ILE A 410 -1.34 1.71 14.98
CA ILE A 410 -0.32 2.56 15.58
C ILE A 410 0.87 2.68 14.63
N SER A 411 1.15 3.90 14.19
CA SER A 411 2.38 4.25 13.46
C SER A 411 3.38 4.91 14.38
N VAL A 412 4.67 4.66 14.15
CA VAL A 412 5.76 5.40 14.78
C VAL A 412 6.48 6.26 13.73
N ASP A 413 6.48 7.58 13.93
CA ASP A 413 7.22 8.55 13.11
C ASP A 413 8.66 8.64 13.62
N THR A 414 9.56 7.91 12.96
CA THR A 414 10.98 7.90 13.30
C THR A 414 11.86 7.56 12.09
N ARG A 415 13.07 8.09 12.10
CA ARG A 415 14.10 7.88 11.07
C ARG A 415 15.22 6.96 11.55
N ARG A 416 15.07 6.33 12.72
CA ARG A 416 16.14 5.63 13.45
C ARG A 416 15.73 4.20 13.80
N ARG A 417 16.54 3.23 13.42
CA ARG A 417 16.29 1.80 13.66
C ARG A 417 16.03 1.47 15.13
N PRO A 418 16.83 1.93 16.13
CA PRO A 418 16.62 1.53 17.51
C PRO A 418 15.27 2.00 18.08
N VAL A 419 14.77 3.15 17.61
CA VAL A 419 13.46 3.70 18.03
C VAL A 419 12.34 2.87 17.41
N ALA A 420 12.42 2.59 16.10
CA ALA A 420 11.47 1.74 15.40
C ALA A 420 11.41 0.33 16.00
N GLU A 421 12.56 -0.25 16.34
CA GLU A 421 12.65 -1.56 16.99
C GLU A 421 11.96 -1.56 18.36
N ALA A 422 12.23 -0.55 19.19
CA ALA A 422 11.59 -0.44 20.50
C ALA A 422 10.07 -0.20 20.40
N ALA A 423 9.63 0.68 19.49
CA ALA A 423 8.22 1.00 19.31
C ALA A 423 7.42 -0.17 18.72
N THR A 424 7.99 -0.92 17.76
CA THR A 424 7.33 -2.13 17.22
C THR A 424 7.24 -3.24 18.26
N ALA A 425 8.27 -3.42 19.10
CA ALA A 425 8.22 -4.32 20.25
C ALA A 425 7.14 -3.92 21.27
N ALA A 426 6.92 -2.62 21.46
CA ALA A 426 5.86 -2.05 22.31
C ALA A 426 4.44 -2.16 21.71
N GLY A 427 4.33 -2.49 20.43
CA GLY A 427 3.06 -2.72 19.75
C GLY A 427 2.69 -1.74 18.64
N ALA A 428 3.63 -0.94 18.13
CA ALA A 428 3.45 -0.21 16.87
C ALA A 428 3.28 -1.19 15.69
N ASP A 429 2.34 -0.89 14.79
CA ASP A 429 1.99 -1.72 13.63
C ASP A 429 2.84 -1.37 12.39
N LEU A 430 3.20 -0.10 12.21
CA LEU A 430 3.96 0.38 11.05
C LEU A 430 4.97 1.47 11.42
N ILE A 431 5.98 1.62 10.58
CA ILE A 431 7.02 2.64 10.70
C ILE A 431 6.72 3.73 9.66
N ASN A 432 6.74 4.99 10.08
CA ASN A 432 6.68 6.15 9.20
C ASN A 432 8.08 6.78 9.13
N ASP A 433 8.81 6.51 8.05
CA ASP A 433 10.17 7.02 7.86
C ASP A 433 10.20 8.14 6.82
N VAL A 434 10.25 9.37 7.32
CA VAL A 434 10.33 10.59 6.51
C VAL A 434 11.67 10.74 5.75
N SER A 435 12.64 9.87 6.01
CA SER A 435 13.93 9.85 5.34
C SER A 435 14.10 8.69 4.35
N ALA A 436 13.18 7.73 4.30
CA ALA A 436 13.28 6.54 3.46
C ALA A 436 14.66 5.85 3.54
N GLY A 437 15.19 5.70 4.76
CA GLY A 437 16.46 5.06 5.09
C GLY A 437 17.71 5.92 4.88
N GLU A 438 17.59 7.20 4.51
CA GLU A 438 18.76 8.07 4.30
C GLU A 438 19.45 8.44 5.63
N VAL A 439 18.73 8.48 6.75
CA VAL A 439 19.30 8.78 8.07
C VAL A 439 19.89 7.54 8.72
N ASP A 440 19.18 6.42 8.67
CA ASP A 440 19.61 5.14 9.21
C ASP A 440 19.28 4.02 8.20
N PRO A 441 20.24 3.61 7.35
CA PRO A 441 20.03 2.54 6.37
C PRO A 441 19.66 1.19 6.99
N ASP A 442 20.05 0.94 8.25
CA ASP A 442 19.71 -0.30 8.94
C ASP A 442 18.22 -0.35 9.31
N LEU A 443 17.50 0.79 9.29
CA LEU A 443 16.04 0.83 9.47
C LEU A 443 15.30 0.07 8.36
N LEU A 444 15.72 0.23 7.11
CA LEU A 444 15.13 -0.49 5.98
C LEU A 444 15.39 -2.00 6.08
N THR A 445 16.62 -2.37 6.47
CA THR A 445 17.01 -3.76 6.72
C THR A 445 16.17 -4.37 7.85
N PHE A 446 15.99 -3.62 8.94
CA PHE A 446 15.13 -4.03 10.06
C PHE A 446 13.69 -4.26 9.58
N ALA A 447 13.08 -3.28 8.92
CA ALA A 447 11.71 -3.39 8.42
C ALA A 447 11.52 -4.62 7.51
N ALA A 448 12.44 -4.82 6.55
CA ALA A 448 12.42 -5.98 5.66
C ALA A 448 12.60 -7.32 6.39
N SER A 449 13.54 -7.39 7.34
CA SER A 449 13.80 -8.63 8.10
C SER A 449 12.67 -9.02 9.04
N ARG A 450 11.91 -8.04 9.54
CA ARG A 450 10.78 -8.24 10.47
C ARG A 450 9.42 -8.25 9.77
N GLY A 451 9.36 -7.91 8.48
CA GLY A 451 8.11 -7.77 7.75
C GLY A 451 7.23 -6.62 8.27
N VAL A 452 7.84 -5.58 8.84
CA VAL A 452 7.10 -4.44 9.39
C VAL A 452 6.72 -3.49 8.25
N PRO A 453 5.43 -3.10 8.12
CA PRO A 453 4.99 -2.11 7.16
C PRO A 453 5.73 -0.78 7.29
N LEU A 454 6.00 -0.13 6.17
CA LEU A 454 6.84 1.06 6.10
C LEU A 454 6.21 2.13 5.19
N VAL A 455 6.08 3.35 5.70
CA VAL A 455 5.86 4.56 4.90
C VAL A 455 7.22 5.09 4.46
N LEU A 456 7.39 5.25 3.15
CA LEU A 456 8.57 5.84 2.53
C LEU A 456 8.21 7.22 2.02
N MET A 457 8.81 8.25 2.62
CA MET A 457 8.62 9.62 2.16
C MET A 457 9.79 10.09 1.31
N HIS A 458 9.50 10.82 0.24
CA HIS A 458 10.53 11.59 -0.46
C HIS A 458 10.95 12.83 0.35
N SER A 459 12.23 12.94 0.67
CA SER A 459 12.90 14.15 1.15
C SER A 459 14.32 14.26 0.58
N ARG A 460 14.98 15.41 0.73
CA ARG A 460 16.40 15.59 0.37
C ARG A 460 17.16 16.23 1.51
N GLY A 461 18.25 15.59 1.91
CA GLY A 461 19.13 16.05 2.98
C GLY A 461 18.47 16.10 4.37
N PRO A 462 19.25 16.47 5.39
CA PRO A 462 18.74 16.65 6.75
C PRO A 462 17.87 17.92 6.85
N PRO A 463 17.04 18.04 7.91
CA PRO A 463 16.11 19.16 8.04
C PRO A 463 16.73 20.56 7.91
N GLN A 464 17.96 20.74 8.37
CA GLN A 464 18.67 22.02 8.33
C GLN A 464 19.04 22.46 6.90
N LEU A 465 19.15 21.52 5.96
CA LEU A 465 19.56 21.77 4.57
C LEU A 465 18.41 21.60 3.57
N MET A 466 17.28 21.03 3.99
CA MET A 466 16.21 20.59 3.09
C MET A 466 15.72 21.73 2.17
N ASP A 467 15.54 22.94 2.71
CA ASP A 467 15.01 24.08 1.94
C ASP A 467 15.98 24.50 0.82
N SER A 468 17.30 24.42 1.06
CA SER A 468 18.32 24.73 0.04
C SER A 468 18.45 23.65 -1.04
N LEU A 469 17.98 22.43 -0.76
CA LEU A 469 18.00 21.28 -1.66
C LEU A 469 16.72 21.14 -2.50
N ALA A 470 15.80 22.10 -2.39
CA ALA A 470 14.54 22.14 -3.10
C ALA A 470 14.69 22.55 -4.59
N ILE A 471 15.59 21.89 -5.32
CA ILE A 471 15.93 22.18 -6.72
C ILE A 471 15.48 21.00 -7.59
N TYR A 472 14.47 21.20 -8.43
CA TYR A 472 13.92 20.15 -9.31
C TYR A 472 13.77 20.70 -10.73
N ASP A 473 14.02 19.86 -11.71
CA ASP A 473 13.68 20.14 -13.11
C ASP A 473 12.21 19.75 -13.36
N ASP A 474 11.81 18.56 -12.91
CA ASP A 474 10.40 18.13 -12.82
C ASP A 474 10.17 17.38 -11.50
N VAL A 475 9.57 18.08 -10.55
CA VAL A 475 9.28 17.54 -9.21
C VAL A 475 8.47 16.24 -9.27
N ILE A 476 7.58 16.07 -10.25
CA ILE A 476 6.75 14.87 -10.36
C ILE A 476 7.59 13.68 -10.80
N ALA A 477 8.38 13.85 -11.86
CA ALA A 477 9.22 12.78 -12.40
C ALA A 477 10.30 12.35 -11.40
N GLU A 478 10.95 13.31 -10.74
CA GLU A 478 12.02 13.04 -9.79
C GLU A 478 11.52 12.39 -8.50
N VAL A 479 10.39 12.87 -7.95
CA VAL A 479 9.76 12.24 -6.76
C VAL A 479 9.29 10.83 -7.09
N ALA A 480 8.64 10.62 -8.25
CA ALA A 480 8.20 9.30 -8.67
C ALA A 480 9.38 8.34 -8.81
N LYS A 481 10.45 8.77 -9.50
CA LYS A 481 11.65 7.97 -9.69
C LYS A 481 12.27 7.55 -8.36
N TYR A 482 12.46 8.49 -7.44
CA TYR A 482 13.04 8.20 -6.13
C TYR A 482 12.23 7.15 -5.35
N LEU A 483 10.91 7.32 -5.30
CA LEU A 483 10.02 6.41 -4.57
C LEU A 483 9.97 5.02 -5.23
N THR A 484 10.00 4.95 -6.57
CA THR A 484 10.12 3.69 -7.32
C THR A 484 11.42 2.98 -6.99
N ASP A 485 12.57 3.66 -7.07
CA ASP A 485 13.89 3.08 -6.80
C ASP A 485 13.98 2.53 -5.35
N LYS A 486 13.41 3.25 -4.37
CA LYS A 486 13.32 2.80 -2.97
C LYS A 486 12.42 1.57 -2.80
N THR A 487 11.26 1.58 -3.46
CA THR A 487 10.32 0.45 -3.46
C THR A 487 10.99 -0.82 -3.99
N GLU A 488 11.63 -0.73 -5.16
CA GLU A 488 12.31 -1.88 -5.77
C GLU A 488 13.44 -2.42 -4.89
N THR A 489 14.20 -1.52 -4.25
CA THR A 489 15.25 -1.90 -3.30
C THR A 489 14.68 -2.72 -2.14
N LEU A 490 13.58 -2.27 -1.53
CA LEU A 490 12.95 -2.98 -0.41
C LEU A 490 12.31 -4.31 -0.81
N ILE A 491 11.73 -4.39 -2.01
CA ILE A 491 11.24 -5.66 -2.56
C ILE A 491 12.40 -6.65 -2.71
N LYS A 492 13.55 -6.23 -3.24
CA LYS A 492 14.74 -7.09 -3.34
C LYS A 492 15.31 -7.49 -1.97
N MET A 493 15.16 -6.63 -0.96
CA MET A 493 15.47 -6.98 0.45
C MET A 493 14.45 -7.96 1.06
N GLY A 494 13.30 -8.15 0.42
CA GLY A 494 12.27 -9.10 0.80
C GLY A 494 11.04 -8.53 1.47
N LEU A 495 10.91 -7.20 1.55
CA LEU A 495 9.69 -6.56 2.04
C LEU A 495 8.70 -6.47 0.87
N PRO A 496 7.60 -7.25 0.88
CA PRO A 496 6.70 -7.31 -0.27
C PRO A 496 5.93 -6.00 -0.45
N ARG A 497 5.46 -5.77 -1.68
CA ARG A 497 4.81 -4.51 -2.09
C ARG A 497 3.62 -4.13 -1.20
N TRP A 498 2.87 -5.11 -0.70
CA TRP A 498 1.72 -4.90 0.19
C TRP A 498 2.09 -4.45 1.62
N ARG A 499 3.37 -4.25 1.93
CA ARG A 499 3.87 -3.69 3.20
C ARG A 499 4.43 -2.27 3.03
N LEU A 500 4.32 -1.67 1.84
CA LEU A 500 4.88 -0.36 1.55
C LEU A 500 3.78 0.68 1.33
N VAL A 501 4.00 1.90 1.83
CA VAL A 501 3.19 3.11 1.57
C VAL A 501 4.13 4.20 1.06
N LEU A 502 3.69 4.97 0.07
CA LEU A 502 4.51 6.03 -0.54
C LEU A 502 3.98 7.42 -0.17
N ASP A 503 4.86 8.32 0.27
CA ASP A 503 4.55 9.73 0.54
C ASP A 503 5.43 10.65 -0.32
N ALA A 504 4.81 11.57 -1.04
CA ALA A 504 5.50 12.55 -1.87
C ALA A 504 6.28 13.60 -1.05
N GLY A 505 6.01 13.71 0.26
CA GLY A 505 6.74 14.55 1.19
C GLY A 505 6.53 16.05 0.91
N LEU A 506 5.28 16.51 0.92
CA LEU A 506 4.95 17.94 0.74
C LEU A 506 5.73 18.80 1.73
N GLY A 507 6.31 19.92 1.30
CA GLY A 507 7.10 20.80 2.17
C GLY A 507 8.40 20.21 2.74
N PHE A 508 8.83 19.01 2.32
CA PHE A 508 10.13 18.42 2.66
C PHE A 508 11.07 18.51 1.47
N ALA A 509 12.08 19.38 1.59
CA ALA A 509 12.95 19.78 0.49
C ALA A 509 12.17 20.20 -0.77
N LYS A 510 11.11 21.00 -0.57
CA LYS A 510 10.21 21.48 -1.63
C LYS A 510 9.77 22.89 -1.30
N THR A 511 9.75 23.77 -2.30
CA THR A 511 9.14 25.09 -2.19
C THR A 511 7.62 24.97 -2.09
N ALA A 512 6.94 26.10 -1.87
CA ALA A 512 5.48 26.13 -1.91
C ALA A 512 4.95 25.71 -3.30
N ASP A 513 5.56 26.25 -4.36
CA ASP A 513 5.20 25.93 -5.74
C ASP A 513 5.38 24.45 -6.06
N HIS A 514 6.49 23.84 -5.66
CA HIS A 514 6.70 22.39 -5.81
C HIS A 514 5.63 21.57 -5.07
N SER A 515 5.22 22.01 -3.87
CA SER A 515 4.20 21.32 -3.09
C SER A 515 2.81 21.44 -3.73
N PHE A 516 2.46 22.62 -4.27
CA PHE A 516 1.22 22.81 -5.02
C PHE A 516 1.22 22.10 -6.37
N GLU A 517 2.38 22.02 -7.03
CA GLU A 517 2.55 21.28 -8.28
C GLU A 517 2.27 19.78 -8.08
N ILE A 518 2.80 19.19 -7.00
CA ILE A 518 2.47 17.81 -6.61
C ILE A 518 0.97 17.64 -6.39
N LEU A 519 0.33 18.55 -5.65
CA LEU A 519 -1.12 18.49 -5.41
C LEU A 519 -1.90 18.59 -6.74
N ARG A 520 -1.52 19.51 -7.62
CA ARG A 520 -2.15 19.73 -8.92
C ARG A 520 -2.00 18.52 -9.85
N ARG A 521 -0.87 17.81 -9.77
CA ARG A 521 -0.52 16.64 -10.63
C ARG A 521 -0.55 15.31 -9.87
N LEU A 522 -1.37 15.17 -8.82
CA LEU A 522 -1.48 13.91 -8.06
C LEU A 522 -1.78 12.70 -8.94
N ARG A 523 -2.62 12.86 -9.98
CA ARG A 523 -2.94 11.78 -10.91
C ARG A 523 -1.74 11.37 -11.76
N ASP A 524 -0.98 12.34 -12.25
CA ASP A 524 0.26 12.10 -13.03
C ASP A 524 1.32 11.42 -12.15
N LEU A 525 1.54 11.92 -10.92
CA LEU A 525 2.39 11.27 -9.93
C LEU A 525 1.97 9.82 -9.69
N ARG A 526 0.67 9.57 -9.44
CA ARG A 526 0.14 8.22 -9.24
C ARG A 526 0.37 7.29 -10.43
N THR A 527 0.31 7.80 -11.67
CA THR A 527 0.57 6.99 -12.86
C THR A 527 2.04 6.63 -13.06
N LYS A 528 2.96 7.41 -12.49
CA LYS A 528 4.41 7.19 -12.56
C LYS A 528 4.96 6.36 -11.39
N LEU A 529 4.18 6.19 -10.33
CA LEU A 529 4.52 5.32 -9.19
C LEU A 529 4.17 3.86 -9.50
N PRO A 530 4.82 2.88 -8.85
CA PRO A 530 4.50 1.48 -9.06
C PRO A 530 3.04 1.24 -8.68
N SER A 531 2.32 0.53 -9.56
CA SER A 531 0.89 0.33 -9.41
C SER A 531 0.55 -0.32 -8.07
N GLY A 532 -0.53 0.17 -7.48
CA GLY A 532 -1.20 -0.50 -6.37
C GLY A 532 -0.63 -0.28 -4.97
N LEU A 533 0.46 0.49 -4.85
CA LEU A 533 0.95 0.99 -3.57
C LEU A 533 0.03 2.09 -3.03
N PRO A 534 -0.34 2.09 -1.74
CA PRO A 534 -1.03 3.21 -1.12
C PRO A 534 -0.21 4.50 -1.21
N MET A 535 -0.86 5.61 -1.57
CA MET A 535 -0.27 6.94 -1.51
C MET A 535 -0.77 7.68 -0.28
N LEU A 536 0.17 8.14 0.53
CA LEU A 536 -0.06 9.00 1.68
C LEU A 536 0.24 10.45 1.31
N VAL A 537 -0.57 11.38 1.83
CA VAL A 537 -0.28 12.82 1.76
C VAL A 537 -0.36 13.43 3.15
N GLY A 538 0.77 13.94 3.64
CA GLY A 538 0.83 14.80 4.82
C GLY A 538 0.86 16.27 4.44
N HIS A 539 -0.26 16.98 4.55
CA HIS A 539 -0.34 18.42 4.23
C HIS A 539 -0.57 19.30 5.47
N SER A 540 -1.10 18.73 6.55
CA SER A 540 -1.67 19.50 7.67
C SER A 540 -0.62 20.41 8.35
N ARG A 541 -1.02 21.68 8.57
CA ARG A 541 -0.24 22.74 9.22
C ARG A 541 1.10 23.12 8.55
N LYS A 542 1.38 22.62 7.34
CA LYS A 542 2.63 22.92 6.62
C LYS A 542 2.70 24.36 6.11
N ARG A 543 3.92 24.92 6.09
CA ARG A 543 4.21 26.33 5.72
C ARG A 543 3.63 26.74 4.36
N PHE A 544 3.69 25.87 3.34
CA PHE A 544 3.21 26.18 1.99
C PHE A 544 1.72 26.54 1.93
N ILE A 545 0.90 25.98 2.83
CA ILE A 545 -0.52 26.34 2.95
C ILE A 545 -0.66 27.78 3.45
N GLY A 546 0.15 28.17 4.43
CA GLY A 546 0.20 29.55 4.93
C GLY A 546 0.62 30.54 3.84
N SER A 547 1.59 30.18 3.01
CA SER A 547 2.04 31.02 1.88
C SER A 547 0.92 31.31 0.87
N ALA A 548 0.03 30.35 0.59
CA ALA A 548 -1.09 30.58 -0.31
C ALA A 548 -2.17 31.49 0.29
N ILE A 549 -2.39 31.44 1.61
CA ILE A 549 -3.33 32.34 2.31
C ILE A 549 -2.78 33.77 2.26
N ALA A 550 -1.50 33.96 2.59
CA ALA A 550 -0.86 35.27 2.60
C ALA A 550 -0.78 35.93 1.21
N ALA A 551 -0.79 35.13 0.13
CA ALA A 551 -0.75 35.61 -1.24
C ALA A 551 -2.12 36.08 -1.78
N MET A 552 -3.23 35.85 -1.06
CA MET A 552 -4.56 36.32 -1.46
C MET A 552 -4.67 37.84 -1.29
N PRO A 553 -5.10 38.61 -2.31
CA PRO A 553 -5.40 40.02 -2.12
C PRO A 553 -6.53 40.16 -1.10
N ASN A 554 -6.33 40.97 -0.05
CA ASN A 554 -7.32 41.27 0.99
C ASN A 554 -8.60 41.87 0.38
N SER A 555 -9.55 41.03 -0.04
CA SER A 555 -10.84 41.48 -0.59
C SER A 555 -11.89 41.75 0.49
N HIS A 556 -11.62 41.45 1.76
CA HIS A 556 -12.53 41.72 2.88
C HIS A 556 -11.81 42.19 4.16
N ALA A 557 -10.97 43.21 4.06
CA ALA A 557 -10.73 44.05 5.23
C ALA A 557 -12.03 44.83 5.52
N LYS A 558 -12.92 44.26 6.34
CA LYS A 558 -13.98 45.04 6.97
C LYS A 558 -13.30 46.18 7.73
N GLN A 559 -13.69 47.40 7.38
CA GLN A 559 -13.46 48.59 8.19
C GLN A 559 -14.13 48.37 9.54
N ASP A 560 -13.39 47.90 10.54
CA ASP A 560 -13.79 48.03 11.93
C ASP A 560 -12.57 48.45 12.77
N SER A 561 -12.61 49.73 13.17
CA SER A 561 -11.83 50.41 14.22
C SER A 561 -10.32 50.68 14.00
N PRO A 562 -9.85 51.95 14.19
CA PRO A 562 -8.45 52.31 14.09
C PRO A 562 -7.71 51.98 15.39
N GLY A 563 -6.82 50.98 15.38
CA GLY A 563 -5.96 50.69 16.53
C GLY A 563 -4.89 49.65 16.21
N ASN A 564 -3.63 50.09 16.20
CA ASN A 564 -2.39 49.35 16.04
C ASN A 564 -2.06 48.78 14.64
N LYS A 565 -1.61 49.69 13.77
CA LYS A 565 -0.52 49.35 12.84
C LYS A 565 0.76 49.20 13.66
N VAL A 566 1.16 47.98 13.97
CA VAL A 566 2.54 47.70 14.38
C VAL A 566 3.34 47.54 13.10
N ASN A 567 4.14 48.56 12.82
CA ASN A 567 5.06 48.61 11.69
C ASN A 567 6.44 48.20 12.26
N ASP A 568 6.72 46.90 12.28
CA ASP A 568 8.05 46.42 12.62
C ASP A 568 8.91 46.65 11.37
N GLY A 569 9.84 47.60 11.45
CA GLY A 569 10.63 48.15 10.34
C GLY A 569 11.62 47.20 9.65
N GLU A 570 11.32 45.90 9.58
CA GLU A 570 12.06 44.91 8.81
C GLU A 570 11.03 44.06 8.06
N GLY A 571 11.08 44.05 6.73
CA GLY A 571 10.11 43.36 5.87
C GLY A 571 10.08 41.84 6.01
N LYS A 572 9.65 41.32 7.16
CA LYS A 572 9.28 39.93 7.39
C LYS A 572 7.77 39.79 7.24
N LEU A 573 7.37 38.96 6.27
CA LEU A 573 6.00 38.45 6.18
C LEU A 573 5.60 37.85 7.53
N THR A 574 4.58 38.41 8.18
CA THR A 574 4.03 37.87 9.43
C THR A 574 3.48 36.47 9.16
N GLU A 575 3.90 35.48 9.95
CA GLU A 575 3.42 34.11 9.79
C GLU A 575 1.91 34.03 10.02
N GLU A 576 1.17 33.55 9.02
CA GLU A 576 -0.29 33.35 9.11
C GLU A 576 -0.67 32.46 10.32
N PRO A 577 -1.74 32.82 11.08
CA PRO A 577 -2.18 32.06 12.25
C PRO A 577 -2.46 30.59 11.92
N MET A 578 -2.10 29.67 12.84
CA MET A 578 -2.31 28.23 12.67
C MET A 578 -3.79 27.86 12.40
N SER A 579 -4.74 28.61 12.96
CA SER A 579 -6.18 28.40 12.73
C SER A 579 -6.60 28.57 11.28
N ASN A 580 -5.99 29.51 10.55
CA ASN A 580 -6.25 29.72 9.13
C ASN A 580 -5.67 28.57 8.30
N ARG A 581 -4.48 28.07 8.68
CA ARG A 581 -3.85 26.91 8.04
C ARG A 581 -4.65 25.62 8.23
N ASP A 582 -5.32 25.45 9.37
CA ASP A 582 -6.19 24.30 9.62
C ASP A 582 -7.38 24.27 8.64
N VAL A 583 -8.04 25.41 8.40
CA VAL A 583 -9.16 25.52 7.44
C VAL A 583 -8.67 25.34 5.99
N ALA A 584 -7.60 26.00 5.58
CA ALA A 584 -7.03 25.82 4.25
C ALA A 584 -6.50 24.38 4.03
N GLY A 585 -6.06 23.71 5.10
CA GLY A 585 -5.76 22.29 5.09
C GLY A 585 -6.96 21.43 4.68
N LEU A 586 -8.18 21.77 5.12
CA LEU A 586 -9.39 21.05 4.70
C LEU A 586 -9.64 21.15 3.19
N ALA A 587 -9.28 22.26 2.55
CA ALA A 587 -9.37 22.38 1.09
C ALA A 587 -8.38 21.44 0.37
N VAL A 588 -7.14 21.31 0.88
CA VAL A 588 -6.18 20.31 0.37
C VAL A 588 -6.71 18.89 0.59
N ALA A 589 -7.33 18.63 1.74
CA ALA A 589 -7.96 17.36 2.05
C ALA A 589 -9.08 17.03 1.03
N CYS A 590 -9.96 17.99 0.71
CA CYS A 590 -10.97 17.84 -0.34
C CYS A 590 -10.34 17.51 -1.70
N TRP A 591 -9.33 18.30 -2.08
CA TRP A 591 -8.64 18.13 -3.36
C TRP A 591 -8.03 16.74 -3.50
N ALA A 592 -7.27 16.30 -2.48
CA ALA A 592 -6.64 14.99 -2.43
C ALA A 592 -7.65 13.84 -2.51
N ALA A 593 -8.84 14.01 -1.94
CA ALA A 593 -9.88 12.98 -1.96
C ALA A 593 -10.66 12.92 -3.28
N LYS A 594 -10.77 14.04 -4.01
CA LYS A 594 -11.56 14.16 -5.24
C LYS A 594 -11.10 13.18 -6.33
N ASP A 595 -9.79 13.08 -6.54
CA ASP A 595 -9.24 12.36 -7.70
C ASP A 595 -8.92 10.88 -7.41
N ASN A 596 -9.36 10.36 -6.25
CA ASN A 596 -9.16 8.97 -5.83
C ASN A 596 -7.68 8.48 -5.88
N CYS A 597 -6.73 9.42 -5.87
CA CYS A 597 -5.30 9.14 -5.95
C CYS A 597 -4.66 8.94 -4.57
N VAL A 598 -5.23 9.56 -3.53
CA VAL A 598 -4.70 9.51 -2.16
C VAL A 598 -5.47 8.50 -1.32
N ASP A 599 -4.73 7.54 -0.77
CA ASP A 599 -5.21 6.43 0.04
C ASP A 599 -5.22 6.77 1.53
N ILE A 600 -4.23 7.56 2.00
CA ILE A 600 -4.07 7.93 3.41
C ILE A 600 -3.79 9.44 3.51
N LEU A 601 -4.42 10.11 4.47
CA LEU A 601 -4.15 11.50 4.78
C LEU A 601 -3.68 11.68 6.20
N ARG A 602 -2.52 12.31 6.34
CA ARG A 602 -1.90 12.59 7.63
C ARG A 602 -2.28 14.00 8.10
N VAL A 603 -3.08 14.09 9.16
CA VAL A 603 -3.74 15.32 9.63
C VAL A 603 -3.69 15.50 11.15
N HIS A 604 -3.69 16.76 11.60
CA HIS A 604 -3.84 17.10 13.03
C HIS A 604 -5.33 17.19 13.43
N ASP A 605 -6.19 17.78 12.59
CA ASP A 605 -7.62 17.97 12.87
C ASP A 605 -8.46 16.85 12.24
N VAL A 606 -8.41 15.67 12.86
CA VAL A 606 -9.12 14.45 12.39
C VAL A 606 -10.61 14.72 12.25
N LYS A 607 -11.22 15.37 13.24
CA LYS A 607 -12.67 15.61 13.30
C LYS A 607 -13.17 16.41 12.11
N ARG A 608 -12.55 17.55 11.82
CA ARG A 608 -12.98 18.40 10.70
C ARG A 608 -12.69 17.74 9.36
N THR A 609 -11.56 17.04 9.22
CA THR A 609 -11.26 16.28 8.01
C THR A 609 -12.28 15.17 7.76
N ALA A 610 -12.66 14.41 8.81
CA ALA A 610 -13.69 13.37 8.71
C ALA A 610 -15.06 13.94 8.33
N LEU A 611 -15.45 15.07 8.92
CA LEU A 611 -16.71 15.75 8.59
C LEU A 611 -16.76 16.17 7.12
N VAL A 612 -15.69 16.81 6.63
CA VAL A 612 -15.57 17.23 5.23
C VAL A 612 -15.73 16.04 4.28
N TYR A 613 -15.13 14.89 4.59
CA TYR A 613 -15.32 13.69 3.77
C TYR A 613 -16.70 13.09 3.84
N SER A 614 -17.32 13.09 5.02
CA SER A 614 -18.70 12.65 5.14
C SER A 614 -19.61 13.46 4.22
N VAL A 615 -19.45 14.79 4.19
CA VAL A 615 -20.22 15.68 3.30
C VAL A 615 -19.90 15.41 1.83
N MET A 616 -18.63 15.33 1.45
CA MET A 616 -18.24 15.05 0.06
C MET A 616 -18.81 13.73 -0.46
N ASN A 617 -18.73 12.66 0.33
CA ASN A 617 -19.26 11.36 -0.04
C ASN A 617 -20.76 11.40 -0.30
N GLU A 618 -21.52 12.08 0.57
CA GLU A 618 -22.98 12.22 0.40
C GLU A 618 -23.33 13.03 -0.85
N LEU A 619 -22.55 14.06 -1.18
CA LEU A 619 -22.73 14.82 -2.43
C LEU A 619 -22.43 13.96 -3.67
N THR A 620 -21.34 13.18 -3.66
CA THR A 620 -20.97 12.32 -4.80
C THR A 620 -21.95 11.16 -5.01
N LYS A 621 -22.51 10.57 -3.93
CA LYS A 621 -23.54 9.52 -4.04
C LYS A 621 -24.77 9.99 -4.82
N ARG A 622 -25.14 11.27 -4.70
CA ARG A 622 -26.31 11.85 -5.38
C ARG A 622 -26.07 12.20 -6.86
N SER A 623 -24.81 12.25 -7.32
CA SER A 623 -24.48 12.69 -8.68
C SER A 623 -24.22 11.55 -9.68
N LYS A 624 -24.28 10.28 -9.25
CA LYS A 624 -24.00 9.14 -10.15
C LYS A 624 -25.24 8.72 -10.95
N THR A 625 -25.34 9.27 -12.16
CA THR A 625 -25.73 8.49 -13.34
C THR A 625 -24.48 7.74 -13.85
N ASP A 626 -24.63 6.46 -14.22
CA ASP A 626 -23.55 5.51 -14.55
C ASP A 626 -22.36 6.13 -15.30
N THR A 627 -21.20 6.19 -14.63
CA THR A 627 -19.92 6.48 -15.29
C THR A 627 -19.27 5.18 -15.74
N GLU A 628 -19.04 5.06 -17.05
CA GLU A 628 -18.25 4.00 -17.68
C GLU A 628 -16.87 3.91 -16.99
N THR A 629 -16.45 2.69 -16.61
CA THR A 629 -15.16 2.49 -15.93
C THR A 629 -14.02 2.47 -16.94
N ASP A 630 -13.04 3.36 -16.79
CA ASP A 630 -11.82 3.35 -17.62
C ASP A 630 -10.81 2.31 -17.11
N PHE A 631 -10.92 1.09 -17.61
CA PHE A 631 -10.01 -0.01 -17.28
C PHE A 631 -8.57 0.22 -17.77
N LYS A 632 -8.34 1.05 -18.79
CA LYS A 632 -6.99 1.34 -19.27
C LYS A 632 -6.21 2.18 -18.25
N ALA A 633 -6.90 3.04 -17.50
CA ALA A 633 -6.30 3.84 -16.44
C ALA A 633 -5.79 3.00 -15.24
N MET A 634 -6.21 1.73 -15.10
CA MET A 634 -5.68 0.84 -14.05
C MET A 634 -4.24 0.38 -14.32
N PHE A 635 -3.78 0.49 -15.57
CA PHE A 635 -2.48 0.03 -16.03
C PHE A 635 -1.82 1.14 -16.89
N PRO A 636 -1.38 2.25 -16.26
CA PRO A 636 -0.66 3.29 -16.99
C PRO A 636 0.51 2.63 -17.72
N ALA A 637 0.63 2.90 -19.03
CA ALA A 637 1.73 2.36 -19.82
C ALA A 637 3.05 2.89 -19.23
N GLU A 638 4.07 2.03 -19.14
CA GLU A 638 5.43 2.54 -19.05
C GLU A 638 5.64 3.40 -20.30
N SER A 639 5.86 4.70 -20.11
CA SER A 639 6.31 5.56 -21.20
C SER A 639 7.69 5.04 -21.61
N SER A 640 7.73 4.53 -22.84
CA SER A 640 8.92 4.05 -23.59
C SER A 640 10.17 4.90 -23.40
#